data_AF-A0A132A8V6-F1
#
_entry.id   AF-A0A132A8V6-F1
#
_cell.length_a   1.000
_cell.length_b   1.000
_cell.length_c   1.000
_cell.angle_alpha   90.00
_cell.angle_beta   90.00
_cell.angle_gamma   90.00
#
_symmetry.space_group_name_H-M   'P 1'
#
loop_
_entity.id
_entity.type
_entity.pdbx_description
1 polymer ?
#
loop_
_entity_poly.entity_id
_entity_poly.type
_entity_poly.pdbx_seq_one_letter_code
_entity_poly.pdbx_strand_id
1 'polypeptide(L)'
;MLKKDMNSSKIIENADIKSKDDEDEEELDDEIILRIVREKRKKDREPLSLEEIKMKLMKEEEIKSKPMFLTKKQREEEALKRRMEQMNEKRCQQEEEHKRRLQFIEQARNVYRSERDRERDRRRDRDRRKDRGDHHDRDRERDRTRDDEDDDDNNKHQNIGQSKEKEEEVIKERYLGIVKKKRRPRKLNERKFVFDWDATEDTSIDYNRLYQDRHTIQFFGRGRLGGIDAKEQKKEQSKFYGDLLEKRRSDAEKRQEENRLKKMKKREDKQSWDDRHWTQKSLNEMTERDWRIFREDFNITMKGGKIPNPIRNWKEIKDIPQAILDIISKCGYKEPTPIQRQAIPIGLQNRDIIGVAETGSGKTLAFLIPLLVWITSLPKITRQEEIDQGPYAIILAPTRELAQQIEEETMKFASALEIRTVAIIGGISREDQGFRVRMGVEIVIATPGRLIDVLENRYLVLSRCTYIVLDEADRMIDMGFEADVQKILDHMPVTNLKPDNEDAEDGDKLMARMATGNRYRQTVMFTATMPPAIERLARSYLRRPATVYIGSVGKPTERTEQIVFMVTESEKRRKLIEILDAGVEPPVIIFVNQKKGADVLAKSLDKLGFNACTLHGGKGQEQREYALASLKTGTKDILVATDVAGRGIDIPNISLVINYDMAKSIEDYTHRIGRTGRAGRHGQAISLLTKDDSALFYDLKQLLIQSPVSTCPPELMNHPDAQHKPGTVVQKKKESLI
;
A
#
# COMPACT_ATOMS: atom_id res chain seq x y z
N MET A 1 81.25 23.96 -38.74
CA MET A 1 80.31 24.46 -39.78
C MET A 1 79.65 23.25 -40.44
N LEU A 2 78.32 23.27 -40.64
CA LEU A 2 77.64 23.31 -41.96
C LEU A 2 78.08 22.15 -42.90
N LYS A 3 77.19 21.17 -43.13
CA LYS A 3 76.30 20.99 -44.32
C LYS A 3 77.01 20.17 -45.43
N LYS A 4 76.40 19.08 -45.96
CA LYS A 4 75.41 19.03 -47.08
C LYS A 4 76.01 19.54 -48.41
N ASP A 5 75.75 18.95 -49.58
CA ASP A 5 74.67 18.06 -50.05
C ASP A 5 75.11 17.22 -51.30
N MET A 6 74.16 16.55 -51.96
CA MET A 6 74.19 15.93 -53.32
C MET A 6 74.78 14.50 -53.47
N ASN A 7 74.16 13.47 -54.10
CA ASN A 7 72.86 13.17 -54.77
C ASN A 7 72.87 12.97 -56.32
N SER A 8 72.35 11.81 -56.77
CA SER A 8 71.87 11.49 -58.15
C SER A 8 72.95 11.35 -59.25
N SER A 9 72.81 10.72 -60.44
CA SER A 9 71.78 9.94 -61.19
C SER A 9 72.52 8.97 -62.19
N LYS A 10 72.00 8.15 -63.16
CA LYS A 10 70.70 7.58 -63.62
C LYS A 10 70.94 6.55 -64.78
N ILE A 11 69.88 5.83 -65.24
CA ILE A 11 69.59 5.39 -66.66
C ILE A 11 70.44 4.24 -67.30
N ILE A 12 70.00 3.32 -68.21
CA ILE A 12 68.73 2.67 -68.70
C ILE A 12 69.14 1.36 -69.45
N GLU A 13 68.33 0.27 -69.45
CA GLU A 13 67.85 -0.50 -70.64
C GLU A 13 66.99 -1.75 -70.22
N ASN A 14 66.25 -2.36 -71.18
CA ASN A 14 65.15 -3.33 -70.97
C ASN A 14 65.23 -4.55 -71.93
N ALA A 15 64.68 -5.72 -71.57
CA ALA A 15 64.00 -6.70 -72.48
C ALA A 15 63.39 -7.90 -71.70
N ASP A 16 62.63 -8.77 -72.40
CA ASP A 16 61.26 -9.20 -72.03
C ASP A 16 60.93 -10.68 -72.45
N ILE A 17 59.72 -11.19 -72.14
CA ILE A 17 58.97 -12.35 -72.74
C ILE A 17 59.07 -13.80 -72.14
N LYS A 18 58.01 -14.17 -71.40
CA LYS A 18 57.14 -15.40 -71.38
C LYS A 18 57.64 -16.87 -71.54
N SER A 19 57.27 -17.72 -70.56
CA SER A 19 56.82 -19.14 -70.62
C SER A 19 56.34 -19.58 -69.20
N LYS A 20 55.38 -20.48 -68.89
CA LYS A 20 54.31 -21.28 -69.57
C LYS A 20 54.56 -22.79 -69.89
N ASP A 21 53.57 -23.60 -69.51
CA ASP A 21 53.18 -25.01 -69.83
C ASP A 21 53.86 -26.21 -69.10
N ASP A 22 52.99 -27.09 -68.56
CA ASP A 22 53.00 -28.55 -68.25
C ASP A 22 54.23 -29.20 -67.51
N GLU A 23 54.22 -30.37 -66.85
CA GLU A 23 53.27 -31.23 -66.09
C GLU A 23 54.13 -32.23 -65.23
N ASP A 24 53.59 -32.75 -64.12
CA ASP A 24 53.97 -34.01 -63.39
C ASP A 24 55.38 -34.29 -62.74
N GLU A 25 55.40 -35.40 -61.96
CA GLU A 25 56.49 -36.12 -61.24
C GLU A 25 57.15 -35.51 -59.96
N GLU A 26 56.73 -35.98 -58.77
CA GLU A 26 57.56 -36.70 -57.75
C GLU A 26 56.81 -36.94 -56.39
N GLU A 27 55.74 -37.75 -56.37
CA GLU A 27 55.20 -38.35 -55.12
C GLU A 27 55.72 -39.79 -54.94
N LEU A 28 56.80 -40.03 -54.15
CA LEU A 28 57.20 -41.41 -53.80
C LEU A 28 58.12 -41.59 -52.57
N ASP A 29 58.97 -40.62 -52.21
CA ASP A 29 60.12 -40.88 -51.30
C ASP A 29 59.81 -40.91 -49.79
N ASP A 30 58.78 -40.20 -49.31
CA ASP A 30 58.53 -40.01 -47.87
C ASP A 30 58.17 -41.31 -47.11
N GLU A 31 57.57 -42.31 -47.78
CA GLU A 31 57.24 -43.58 -47.12
C GLU A 31 58.49 -44.45 -46.84
N ILE A 32 59.56 -44.29 -47.65
CA ILE A 32 60.80 -45.07 -47.54
C ILE A 32 61.60 -44.63 -46.31
N ILE A 33 61.74 -43.31 -46.11
CA ILE A 33 62.46 -42.72 -44.98
C ILE A 33 61.83 -43.14 -43.65
N LEU A 34 60.50 -43.16 -43.58
CA LEU A 34 59.73 -43.57 -42.39
C LEU A 34 59.90 -45.06 -42.03
N ARG A 35 60.16 -45.95 -43.01
CA ARG A 35 60.49 -47.36 -42.76
C ARG A 35 61.91 -47.52 -42.20
N ILE A 36 62.91 -46.86 -42.81
CA ILE A 36 64.32 -46.93 -42.37
C ILE A 36 64.49 -46.45 -40.92
N VAL A 37 63.81 -45.37 -40.53
CA VAL A 37 63.84 -44.84 -39.15
C VAL A 37 63.16 -45.78 -38.15
N ARG A 38 62.13 -46.53 -38.56
CA ARG A 38 61.45 -47.53 -37.72
C ARG A 38 62.29 -48.80 -37.53
N GLU A 39 63.01 -49.26 -38.53
CA GLU A 39 63.87 -50.46 -38.41
C GLU A 39 65.12 -50.20 -37.55
N LYS A 40 65.82 -49.07 -37.75
CA LYS A 40 66.98 -48.71 -36.92
C LYS A 40 66.65 -48.57 -35.43
N ARG A 41 65.41 -48.21 -35.07
CA ARG A 41 64.94 -48.13 -33.68
C ARG A 41 64.60 -49.47 -33.01
N LYS A 42 64.77 -50.60 -33.70
CA LYS A 42 64.28 -51.91 -33.25
C LYS A 42 65.35 -52.94 -32.88
N LYS A 43 66.66 -52.62 -32.95
CA LYS A 43 67.74 -53.60 -32.74
C LYS A 43 68.60 -53.43 -31.47
N ASP A 44 68.72 -52.22 -30.91
CA ASP A 44 69.51 -51.98 -29.69
C ASP A 44 68.60 -51.85 -28.45
N ARG A 45 68.22 -52.99 -27.86
CA ARG A 45 67.48 -53.06 -26.58
C ARG A 45 67.86 -54.28 -25.72
N GLU A 46 69.14 -54.42 -25.41
CA GLU A 46 69.59 -55.16 -24.22
C GLU A 46 70.38 -54.20 -23.32
N PRO A 47 69.94 -53.94 -22.08
CA PRO A 47 70.73 -53.15 -21.14
C PRO A 47 71.88 -53.99 -20.58
N LEU A 48 73.10 -53.44 -20.56
CA LEU A 48 74.25 -54.12 -19.98
C LEU A 48 74.03 -54.42 -18.48
N SER A 49 74.70 -55.49 -18.05
CA SER A 49 75.01 -55.86 -16.68
C SER A 49 75.05 -54.75 -15.63
N LEU A 50 74.27 -54.80 -14.53
CA LEU A 50 74.62 -54.02 -13.33
C LEU A 50 76.01 -54.41 -12.79
N GLU A 51 76.47 -55.63 -13.05
CA GLU A 51 77.81 -56.10 -12.70
C GLU A 51 78.86 -55.60 -13.70
N GLU A 52 78.57 -55.58 -15.00
CA GLU A 52 79.45 -55.02 -16.03
C GLU A 52 79.66 -53.51 -15.87
N ILE A 53 78.60 -52.78 -15.50
CA ILE A 53 78.66 -51.33 -15.23
C ILE A 53 79.51 -51.09 -13.98
N LYS A 54 79.34 -51.86 -12.91
CA LYS A 54 80.22 -51.80 -11.71
C LYS A 54 81.67 -52.13 -12.05
N MET A 55 81.92 -53.16 -12.86
CA MET A 55 83.26 -53.56 -13.29
C MET A 55 83.95 -52.49 -14.16
N LYS A 56 83.20 -51.75 -14.99
CA LYS A 56 83.73 -50.60 -15.73
C LYS A 56 84.00 -49.40 -14.81
N LEU A 57 83.07 -49.06 -13.91
CA LEU A 57 83.26 -47.98 -12.94
C LEU A 57 84.45 -48.24 -12.00
N MET A 58 84.57 -49.45 -11.44
CA MET A 58 85.70 -49.81 -10.58
C MET A 58 87.03 -49.78 -11.34
N LYS A 59 87.08 -50.23 -12.61
CA LYS A 59 88.28 -50.07 -13.44
C LYS A 59 88.62 -48.60 -13.72
N GLU A 60 87.62 -47.74 -13.93
CA GLU A 60 87.87 -46.30 -14.03
C GLU A 60 88.35 -45.70 -12.70
N GLU A 61 87.86 -46.16 -11.55
CA GLU A 61 88.29 -45.70 -10.23
C GLU A 61 89.69 -46.22 -9.86
N GLU A 62 90.06 -47.44 -10.22
CA GLU A 62 91.44 -47.97 -10.13
C GLU A 62 92.43 -47.21 -11.04
N ILE A 63 91.96 -46.70 -12.18
CA ILE A 63 92.75 -45.83 -13.06
C ILE A 63 92.86 -44.40 -12.49
N LYS A 64 91.77 -43.83 -11.96
CA LYS A 64 91.72 -42.48 -11.39
C LYS A 64 92.43 -42.35 -10.03
N SER A 65 92.47 -43.41 -9.24
CA SER A 65 93.12 -43.44 -7.91
C SER A 65 94.65 -43.51 -7.96
N LYS A 66 95.24 -43.82 -9.12
CA LYS A 66 96.68 -43.72 -9.36
C LYS A 66 97.03 -42.31 -9.87
N PRO A 67 97.76 -41.46 -9.11
CA PRO A 67 98.09 -40.12 -9.54
C PRO A 67 99.09 -40.13 -10.70
N MET A 68 98.60 -39.89 -11.92
CA MET A 68 99.41 -39.74 -13.12
C MET A 68 100.28 -38.48 -13.04
N PHE A 69 101.59 -38.62 -13.25
CA PHE A 69 102.52 -37.49 -13.20
C PHE A 69 102.46 -36.64 -14.48
N LEU A 70 101.67 -35.57 -14.47
CA LEU A 70 101.70 -34.57 -15.53
C LEU A 70 102.92 -33.65 -15.41
N THR A 71 103.62 -33.45 -16.52
CA THR A 71 104.76 -32.51 -16.60
C THR A 71 104.32 -31.08 -16.32
N LYS A 72 105.26 -30.20 -15.93
CA LYS A 72 104.95 -28.81 -15.58
C LYS A 72 104.22 -28.08 -16.72
N LYS A 73 104.69 -28.23 -17.96
CA LYS A 73 104.09 -27.58 -19.14
C LYS A 73 102.66 -28.05 -19.41
N GLN A 74 102.39 -29.34 -19.28
CA GLN A 74 101.03 -29.90 -19.45
C GLN A 74 100.08 -29.41 -18.36
N ARG A 75 100.54 -29.25 -17.11
CA ARG A 75 99.75 -28.63 -16.03
C ARG A 75 99.46 -27.15 -16.27
N GLU A 76 100.40 -26.42 -16.88
CA GLU A 76 100.19 -25.01 -17.26
C GLU A 76 99.17 -24.89 -18.40
N GLU A 77 99.21 -25.77 -19.40
CA GLU A 77 98.22 -25.85 -20.48
C GLU A 77 96.82 -26.27 -19.97
N GLU A 78 96.72 -27.27 -19.08
CA GLU A 78 95.44 -27.68 -18.50
C GLU A 78 94.84 -26.58 -17.60
N ALA A 79 95.67 -25.90 -16.79
CA ALA A 79 95.23 -24.76 -15.98
C ALA A 79 94.76 -23.58 -16.86
N LEU A 80 95.42 -23.33 -17.99
CA LEU A 80 94.97 -22.35 -18.99
C LEU A 80 93.60 -22.73 -19.60
N LYS A 81 93.42 -24.01 -19.93
CA LYS A 81 92.17 -24.51 -20.50
C LYS A 81 91.00 -24.39 -19.52
N ARG A 82 91.18 -24.81 -18.27
CA ARG A 82 90.18 -24.62 -17.19
C ARG A 82 89.89 -23.14 -16.93
N ARG A 83 90.89 -22.25 -17.05
CA ARG A 83 90.68 -20.79 -16.98
C ARG A 83 89.81 -20.26 -18.12
N MET A 84 90.01 -20.75 -19.35
CA MET A 84 89.18 -20.37 -20.49
C MET A 84 87.74 -20.89 -20.32
N GLU A 85 87.57 -22.13 -19.88
CA GLU A 85 86.25 -22.72 -19.59
C GLU A 85 85.49 -21.88 -18.53
N GLN A 86 86.12 -21.59 -17.39
CA GLN A 86 85.54 -20.73 -16.34
C GLN A 86 85.24 -19.29 -16.81
N MET A 87 86.00 -18.74 -17.76
CA MET A 87 85.72 -17.43 -18.33
C MET A 87 84.55 -17.47 -19.32
N ASN A 88 84.38 -18.60 -20.02
CA ASN A 88 83.29 -18.81 -20.96
C ASN A 88 81.96 -19.11 -20.24
N GLU A 89 81.99 -19.87 -19.14
CA GLU A 89 80.85 -20.04 -18.22
C GLU A 89 80.37 -18.70 -17.68
N LYS A 90 81.28 -17.84 -17.22
CA LYS A 90 80.94 -16.48 -16.74
C LYS A 90 80.33 -15.61 -17.83
N ARG A 91 80.80 -15.71 -19.08
CA ARG A 91 80.13 -15.05 -20.23
C ARG A 91 78.72 -15.59 -20.46
N CYS A 92 78.55 -16.91 -20.45
CA CYS A 92 77.24 -17.53 -20.64
C CYS A 92 76.24 -17.13 -19.55
N GLN A 93 76.68 -17.07 -18.29
CA GLN A 93 75.88 -16.56 -17.16
C GLN A 93 75.50 -15.08 -17.33
N GLN A 94 76.43 -14.23 -17.79
CA GLN A 94 76.14 -12.83 -18.10
C GLN A 94 75.14 -12.66 -19.25
N GLU A 95 75.21 -13.48 -20.30
CA GLU A 95 74.22 -13.47 -21.39
C GLU A 95 72.84 -14.01 -20.96
N GLU A 96 72.78 -15.03 -20.08
CA GLU A 96 71.52 -15.47 -19.48
C GLU A 96 70.91 -14.39 -18.59
N GLU A 97 71.70 -13.76 -17.72
CA GLU A 97 71.23 -12.67 -16.86
C GLU A 97 70.71 -11.49 -17.70
N HIS A 98 71.41 -11.15 -18.78
CA HIS A 98 70.96 -10.14 -19.75
C HIS A 98 69.64 -10.53 -20.44
N LYS A 99 69.48 -11.80 -20.86
CA LYS A 99 68.23 -12.32 -21.44
C LYS A 99 67.07 -12.28 -20.44
N ARG A 100 67.28 -12.71 -19.19
CA ARG A 100 66.26 -12.63 -18.12
C ARG A 100 65.86 -11.19 -17.82
N ARG A 101 66.83 -10.27 -17.81
CA ARG A 101 66.60 -8.82 -17.62
C ARG A 101 65.81 -8.20 -18.78
N LEU A 102 66.07 -8.61 -20.01
CA LEU A 102 65.27 -8.22 -21.19
C LEU A 102 63.82 -8.72 -21.09
N GLN A 103 63.61 -10.00 -20.74
CA GLN A 103 62.27 -10.57 -20.55
C GLN A 103 61.48 -9.84 -19.45
N PHE A 104 62.12 -9.51 -18.33
CA PHE A 104 61.49 -8.74 -17.25
C PHE A 104 61.07 -7.33 -17.71
N ILE A 105 61.95 -6.65 -18.46
CA ILE A 105 61.64 -5.33 -19.05
C ILE A 105 60.49 -5.43 -20.07
N GLU A 106 60.44 -6.48 -20.88
CA GLU A 106 59.38 -6.71 -21.86
C GLU A 106 58.02 -6.99 -21.19
N GLN A 107 57.99 -7.84 -20.16
CA GLN A 107 56.79 -8.09 -19.35
C GLN A 107 56.29 -6.78 -18.69
N ALA A 108 57.17 -6.02 -18.06
CA ALA A 108 56.81 -4.71 -17.47
C ALA A 108 56.29 -3.72 -18.52
N ARG A 109 56.87 -3.70 -19.73
CA ARG A 109 56.44 -2.85 -20.85
C ARG A 109 55.07 -3.25 -21.40
N ASN A 110 54.74 -4.54 -21.39
CA ASN A 110 53.42 -5.04 -21.79
C ASN A 110 52.34 -4.75 -20.73
N VAL A 111 52.66 -4.83 -19.43
CA VAL A 111 51.77 -4.37 -18.35
C VAL A 111 51.47 -2.88 -18.52
N TYR A 112 52.50 -2.03 -18.66
CA TYR A 112 52.35 -0.59 -18.91
C TYR A 112 51.56 -0.26 -20.18
N ARG A 113 51.67 -1.07 -21.24
CA ARG A 113 50.79 -0.96 -22.43
C ARG A 113 49.34 -1.21 -22.04
N SER A 114 49.05 -2.33 -21.38
CA SER A 114 47.68 -2.71 -21.01
C SER A 114 46.98 -1.69 -20.09
N GLU A 115 47.72 -1.05 -19.18
CA GLU A 115 47.17 0.02 -18.34
C GLU A 115 46.94 1.29 -19.14
N ARG A 116 47.89 1.68 -20.00
CA ARG A 116 47.77 2.90 -20.81
C ARG A 116 46.64 2.82 -21.83
N ASP A 117 46.40 1.65 -22.42
CA ASP A 117 45.27 1.45 -23.35
C ASP A 117 43.93 1.39 -22.59
N ARG A 118 43.86 0.74 -21.42
CA ARG A 118 42.68 0.81 -20.52
C ARG A 118 42.35 2.23 -20.07
N GLU A 119 43.36 3.07 -19.82
CA GLU A 119 43.13 4.49 -19.50
C GLU A 119 42.68 5.30 -20.72
N ARG A 120 43.16 4.93 -21.91
CA ARG A 120 42.80 5.57 -23.19
C ARG A 120 41.33 5.35 -23.53
N ASP A 121 40.82 4.13 -23.36
CA ASP A 121 39.40 3.83 -23.60
C ASP A 121 38.49 4.49 -22.55
N ARG A 122 38.89 4.51 -21.27
CA ARG A 122 38.20 5.27 -20.21
C ARG A 122 38.09 6.77 -20.48
N ARG A 123 39.05 7.37 -21.20
CA ARG A 123 38.95 8.76 -21.69
C ARG A 123 37.99 8.85 -22.89
N ARG A 124 38.12 7.94 -23.85
CA ARG A 124 37.30 7.86 -25.08
C ARG A 124 35.79 7.82 -24.82
N ASP A 125 35.36 7.05 -23.82
CA ASP A 125 33.93 6.97 -23.46
C ASP A 125 33.46 8.14 -22.58
N ARG A 126 34.38 8.92 -22.00
CA ARG A 126 34.05 10.17 -21.31
C ARG A 126 33.78 11.31 -22.31
N ASP A 127 34.58 11.38 -23.37
CA ASP A 127 34.44 12.39 -24.42
C ASP A 127 33.22 12.11 -25.31
N ARG A 128 32.94 10.83 -25.63
CA ARG A 128 31.72 10.39 -26.35
C ARG A 128 30.39 10.78 -25.68
N ARG A 129 30.39 11.04 -24.37
CA ARG A 129 29.20 11.50 -23.63
C ARG A 129 28.99 13.01 -23.67
N LYS A 130 29.85 13.78 -24.36
CA LYS A 130 29.76 15.25 -24.43
C LYS A 130 29.23 15.78 -25.77
N ASP A 131 29.55 15.12 -26.89
CA ASP A 131 29.18 15.56 -28.24
C ASP A 131 27.93 14.83 -28.81
N ARG A 132 26.91 14.66 -27.96
CA ARG A 132 25.55 14.24 -28.39
C ARG A 132 24.46 15.08 -27.73
N GLY A 133 24.66 16.40 -27.77
CA GLY A 133 23.55 17.34 -27.71
C GLY A 133 22.92 17.51 -29.09
N ASP A 134 21.58 17.43 -29.12
CA ASP A 134 20.69 18.10 -30.08
C ASP A 134 20.88 17.86 -31.60
N HIS A 135 20.10 16.91 -32.17
CA HIS A 135 19.00 17.32 -33.05
C HIS A 135 17.99 16.21 -33.37
N HIS A 136 16.72 16.63 -33.36
CA HIS A 136 15.53 16.10 -34.06
C HIS A 136 15.03 14.66 -33.92
N ASP A 137 13.82 14.60 -33.37
CA ASP A 137 12.79 13.60 -33.60
C ASP A 137 12.52 13.31 -35.08
N ARG A 138 12.51 12.01 -35.41
CA ARG A 138 11.33 11.28 -35.92
C ARG A 138 11.46 9.80 -35.54
N ASP A 139 10.42 9.01 -35.82
CA ASP A 139 10.39 7.55 -35.67
C ASP A 139 10.50 6.97 -34.24
N ARG A 140 9.99 7.69 -33.23
CA ARG A 140 9.71 7.14 -31.88
C ARG A 140 8.44 6.25 -31.84
N GLU A 141 8.34 5.24 -32.71
CA GLU A 141 7.22 4.29 -32.64
C GLU A 141 7.54 2.86 -33.11
N ARG A 142 8.77 2.35 -32.88
CA ARG A 142 9.06 0.92 -33.10
C ARG A 142 10.06 0.17 -32.20
N ASP A 143 10.78 0.84 -31.30
CA ASP A 143 11.65 0.15 -30.32
C ASP A 143 11.16 0.40 -28.87
N ARG A 144 10.22 -0.44 -28.44
CA ARG A 144 9.79 -0.64 -27.04
C ARG A 144 9.41 -2.11 -26.76
N THR A 145 10.08 -3.03 -27.44
CA THR A 145 9.86 -4.48 -27.34
C THR A 145 11.20 -5.22 -27.47
N ARG A 146 12.23 -4.71 -26.77
CA ARG A 146 13.59 -5.28 -26.79
C ARG A 146 14.40 -5.05 -25.51
N ASP A 147 14.11 -3.97 -24.77
CA ASP A 147 14.76 -3.71 -23.47
C ASP A 147 14.32 -4.69 -22.35
N ASP A 148 13.27 -5.50 -22.58
CA ASP A 148 12.81 -6.55 -21.66
C ASP A 148 13.53 -7.91 -21.85
N GLU A 149 14.37 -8.10 -22.89
CA GLU A 149 15.06 -9.38 -23.16
C GLU A 149 16.48 -9.45 -22.54
N ASP A 150 17.21 -8.33 -22.46
CA ASP A 150 18.63 -8.32 -22.06
C ASP A 150 18.87 -8.40 -20.52
N ASP A 151 17.91 -7.97 -19.70
CA ASP A 151 18.06 -7.99 -18.22
C ASP A 151 17.85 -9.40 -17.63
N ASP A 152 17.08 -10.26 -18.31
CA ASP A 152 16.84 -11.66 -17.91
C ASP A 152 18.06 -12.57 -18.14
N ASP A 153 18.96 -12.24 -19.08
CA ASP A 153 20.11 -13.09 -19.39
C ASP A 153 21.33 -12.86 -18.47
N ASN A 154 21.52 -11.63 -18.00
CA ASN A 154 22.45 -11.33 -16.90
C ASN A 154 22.08 -12.11 -15.61
N ASN A 155 20.78 -12.17 -15.31
CA ASN A 155 20.28 -12.82 -14.10
C ASN A 155 20.40 -14.36 -14.18
N LYS A 156 20.13 -14.95 -15.37
CA LYS A 156 20.41 -16.38 -15.62
C LYS A 156 21.88 -16.75 -15.39
N HIS A 157 22.82 -15.94 -15.87
CA HIS A 157 24.25 -16.26 -15.78
C HIS A 157 24.75 -16.34 -14.33
N GLN A 158 24.22 -15.52 -13.41
CA GLN A 158 24.56 -15.64 -11.98
C GLN A 158 23.96 -16.89 -11.32
N ASN A 159 22.69 -17.21 -11.61
CA ASN A 159 22.01 -18.40 -11.06
C ASN A 159 22.65 -19.73 -11.52
N ILE A 160 23.16 -19.79 -12.75
CA ILE A 160 23.87 -20.96 -13.30
C ILE A 160 25.18 -21.25 -12.54
N GLY A 161 25.85 -20.21 -12.03
CA GLY A 161 27.04 -20.37 -11.18
C GLY A 161 26.69 -21.06 -9.85
N GLN A 162 25.79 -20.46 -9.07
CA GLN A 162 25.39 -20.99 -7.75
C GLN A 162 24.78 -22.40 -7.83
N SER A 163 24.07 -22.72 -8.92
CA SER A 163 23.52 -24.06 -9.13
C SER A 163 24.61 -25.12 -9.31
N LYS A 164 25.69 -24.80 -10.05
CA LYS A 164 26.84 -25.70 -10.24
C LYS A 164 27.68 -25.85 -8.98
N GLU A 165 27.85 -24.76 -8.23
CA GLU A 165 28.55 -24.81 -6.92
C GLU A 165 27.80 -25.75 -5.95
N LYS A 166 26.47 -25.62 -5.85
CA LYS A 166 25.62 -26.53 -5.05
C LYS A 166 25.64 -27.98 -5.56
N GLU A 167 25.66 -28.20 -6.88
CA GLU A 167 25.81 -29.53 -7.47
C GLU A 167 27.14 -30.17 -7.06
N GLU A 168 28.25 -29.44 -7.18
CA GLU A 168 29.56 -29.87 -6.72
C GLU A 168 29.61 -30.11 -5.21
N GLU A 169 28.98 -29.26 -4.38
CA GLU A 169 28.89 -29.43 -2.93
C GLU A 169 28.13 -30.72 -2.56
N VAL A 170 26.97 -30.99 -3.19
CA VAL A 170 26.20 -32.21 -2.95
C VAL A 170 26.96 -33.47 -3.40
N ILE A 171 27.72 -33.38 -4.50
CA ILE A 171 28.64 -34.46 -4.92
C ILE A 171 29.75 -34.65 -3.88
N LYS A 172 30.40 -33.57 -3.42
CA LYS A 172 31.46 -33.62 -2.39
C LYS A 172 30.93 -34.21 -1.08
N GLU A 173 29.76 -33.78 -0.59
CA GLU A 173 29.12 -34.36 0.61
C GLU A 173 28.87 -35.87 0.46
N ARG A 174 28.36 -36.29 -0.72
CA ARG A 174 27.97 -37.69 -0.99
C ARG A 174 29.15 -38.65 -1.01
N TYR A 175 30.30 -38.24 -1.54
CA TYR A 175 31.46 -39.12 -1.74
C TYR A 175 32.59 -38.91 -0.71
N LEU A 176 32.73 -37.72 -0.11
CA LEU A 176 33.77 -37.43 0.90
C LEU A 176 33.27 -37.61 2.35
N GLY A 177 31.95 -37.74 2.55
CA GLY A 177 31.37 -38.28 3.79
C GLY A 177 31.45 -37.37 5.03
N ILE A 178 30.72 -36.25 5.02
CA ILE A 178 30.67 -35.33 6.17
C ILE A 178 29.76 -35.87 7.29
N VAL A 179 30.22 -35.76 8.53
CA VAL A 179 29.44 -36.07 9.74
C VAL A 179 28.27 -35.09 9.87
N LYS A 180 27.07 -35.50 9.45
CA LYS A 180 25.84 -34.72 9.61
C LYS A 180 25.61 -34.38 11.09
N LYS A 181 25.79 -33.10 11.44
CA LYS A 181 25.27 -32.55 12.71
C LYS A 181 23.75 -32.72 12.70
N LYS A 182 23.24 -33.74 13.40
CA LYS A 182 21.79 -33.95 13.57
C LYS A 182 21.17 -32.65 14.04
N ARG A 183 20.24 -32.06 13.26
CA ARG A 183 19.40 -30.93 13.71
C ARG A 183 18.81 -31.36 15.05
N ARG A 184 19.09 -30.60 16.12
CA ARG A 184 18.57 -30.93 17.46
C ARG A 184 17.03 -30.86 17.37
N PRO A 185 16.28 -31.90 17.77
CA PRO A 185 14.83 -31.76 17.87
C PRO A 185 14.54 -30.62 18.85
N ARG A 186 13.76 -29.62 18.42
CA ARG A 186 13.38 -28.47 19.24
C ARG A 186 12.73 -29.02 20.52
N LYS A 187 13.27 -28.68 21.70
CA LYS A 187 12.73 -29.18 22.97
C LYS A 187 11.34 -28.55 23.19
N LEU A 188 10.36 -29.37 23.60
CA LEU A 188 8.95 -28.98 23.80
C LEU A 188 8.73 -27.80 24.78
N ASN A 189 9.76 -27.40 25.52
CA ASN A 189 9.71 -26.32 26.51
C ASN A 189 10.04 -24.92 25.95
N GLU A 190 10.53 -24.80 24.71
CA GLU A 190 10.66 -23.51 24.01
C GLU A 190 9.29 -23.13 23.40
N ARG A 191 8.37 -22.68 24.26
CA ARG A 191 6.93 -22.49 23.98
C ARG A 191 6.59 -21.29 23.09
N LYS A 192 7.22 -21.15 21.93
CA LYS A 192 6.69 -20.31 20.83
C LYS A 192 5.94 -21.21 19.85
N PHE A 193 4.60 -21.12 19.85
CA PHE A 193 3.81 -21.67 18.75
C PHE A 193 4.09 -20.84 17.50
N VAL A 194 4.84 -21.42 16.57
CA VAL A 194 4.97 -20.91 15.20
C VAL A 194 3.91 -21.64 14.38
N PHE A 195 2.99 -20.89 13.78
CA PHE A 195 1.89 -21.45 13.00
C PHE A 195 2.27 -21.66 11.52
N ASP A 196 3.23 -20.87 11.04
CA ASP A 196 3.81 -20.97 9.71
C ASP A 196 5.01 -21.92 9.68
N TRP A 197 5.28 -22.52 8.53
CA TRP A 197 6.49 -23.31 8.28
C TRP A 197 7.69 -22.40 8.06
N ASP A 198 8.86 -22.82 8.51
CA ASP A 198 10.11 -22.07 8.32
C ASP A 198 10.56 -22.21 6.85
N ALA A 199 10.97 -21.12 6.18
CA ALA A 199 11.48 -21.21 4.80
C ALA A 199 12.73 -22.11 4.69
N THR A 200 13.44 -22.37 5.79
CA THR A 200 14.56 -23.33 5.88
C THR A 200 14.13 -24.80 6.10
N GLU A 201 12.82 -25.05 6.00
CA GLU A 201 12.18 -26.37 5.94
C GLU A 201 11.59 -26.68 4.54
N ASP A 202 11.66 -25.75 3.58
CA ASP A 202 11.38 -26.05 2.17
C ASP A 202 12.41 -27.05 1.60
N THR A 203 11.93 -27.91 0.71
CA THR A 203 12.68 -28.98 0.03
C THR A 203 12.62 -28.87 -1.50
N SER A 204 11.94 -27.85 -2.04
CA SER A 204 11.81 -27.59 -3.48
C SER A 204 13.03 -26.90 -4.12
N ILE A 205 13.98 -26.43 -3.30
CA ILE A 205 15.19 -25.70 -3.70
C ILE A 205 16.24 -26.65 -4.32
N ASP A 206 15.89 -27.24 -5.46
CA ASP A 206 16.80 -28.05 -6.28
C ASP A 206 17.86 -27.19 -6.96
N TYR A 207 19.06 -27.75 -7.14
CA TYR A 207 20.14 -27.15 -7.94
C TYR A 207 20.08 -27.54 -9.42
N ASN A 208 19.47 -28.69 -9.73
CA ASN A 208 19.40 -29.21 -11.09
C ASN A 208 18.17 -28.65 -11.81
N ARG A 209 18.39 -27.98 -12.94
CA ARG A 209 17.33 -27.33 -13.73
C ARG A 209 16.19 -28.26 -14.14
N LEU A 210 16.42 -29.55 -14.36
CA LEU A 210 15.36 -30.54 -14.66
C LEU A 210 14.37 -30.74 -13.50
N TYR A 211 14.80 -30.41 -12.28
CA TYR A 211 14.02 -30.50 -11.05
C TYR A 211 13.56 -29.13 -10.52
N GLN A 212 14.07 -28.03 -11.10
CA GLN A 212 13.47 -26.69 -10.98
C GLN A 212 12.31 -26.55 -11.99
N ASP A 213 12.63 -26.63 -13.30
CA ASP A 213 11.69 -26.53 -14.43
C ASP A 213 10.95 -27.87 -14.67
N ARG A 214 10.35 -28.46 -13.62
CA ARG A 214 9.69 -29.78 -13.72
C ARG A 214 8.52 -29.74 -14.70
N HIS A 215 8.59 -30.55 -15.77
CA HIS A 215 7.53 -30.63 -16.77
C HIS A 215 6.20 -31.06 -16.13
N THR A 216 5.23 -30.14 -16.09
CA THR A 216 3.91 -30.38 -15.49
C THR A 216 3.11 -31.41 -16.29
N ILE A 217 2.36 -32.28 -15.60
CA ILE A 217 1.70 -33.42 -16.23
C ILE A 217 0.56 -32.94 -17.13
N GLN A 218 0.81 -32.91 -18.44
CA GLN A 218 -0.20 -32.63 -19.46
C GLN A 218 -1.09 -33.87 -19.65
N PHE A 219 -2.17 -33.97 -18.87
CA PHE A 219 -3.14 -35.07 -18.87
C PHE A 219 -3.92 -35.21 -20.21
N PHE A 220 -3.22 -35.59 -21.28
CA PHE A 220 -3.70 -35.70 -22.66
C PHE A 220 -4.45 -34.45 -23.18
N GLY A 221 -4.12 -33.27 -22.67
CA GLY A 221 -4.83 -32.00 -22.94
C GLY A 221 -6.30 -31.99 -22.49
N ARG A 222 -6.70 -32.86 -21.55
CA ARG A 222 -8.10 -33.05 -21.12
C ARG A 222 -8.30 -33.05 -19.61
N GLY A 223 -7.39 -33.67 -18.85
CA GLY A 223 -7.39 -33.59 -17.39
C GLY A 223 -6.87 -32.24 -16.88
N ARG A 224 -7.11 -31.96 -15.59
CA ARG A 224 -6.74 -30.73 -14.89
C ARG A 224 -6.24 -31.06 -13.48
N LEU A 225 -5.41 -30.18 -12.94
CA LEU A 225 -5.06 -30.15 -11.53
C LEU A 225 -6.29 -29.74 -10.70
N GLY A 226 -6.41 -30.29 -9.49
CA GLY A 226 -7.47 -29.93 -8.54
C GLY A 226 -7.22 -28.55 -7.89
N GLY A 227 -8.28 -27.85 -7.51
CA GLY A 227 -8.22 -26.57 -6.79
C GLY A 227 -7.95 -25.34 -7.65
N ILE A 228 -7.07 -25.43 -8.67
CA ILE A 228 -6.71 -24.32 -9.57
C ILE A 228 -7.83 -24.09 -10.61
N ASP A 229 -8.09 -22.84 -11.02
CA ASP A 229 -9.18 -22.54 -11.98
C ASP A 229 -9.01 -23.26 -13.35
N ALA A 230 -10.15 -23.64 -13.91
CA ALA A 230 -10.28 -24.36 -15.15
C ALA A 230 -10.07 -23.53 -16.43
N LYS A 231 -10.10 -22.19 -16.36
CA LYS A 231 -9.79 -21.28 -17.48
C LYS A 231 -8.35 -20.79 -17.40
N GLU A 232 -7.85 -20.52 -16.19
CA GLU A 232 -6.44 -20.23 -15.92
C GLU A 232 -5.54 -21.38 -16.38
N GLN A 233 -5.80 -22.61 -15.92
CA GLN A 233 -5.09 -23.81 -16.40
C GLN A 233 -5.14 -23.98 -17.93
N LYS A 234 -6.24 -23.61 -18.62
CA LYS A 234 -6.32 -23.67 -20.10
C LYS A 234 -5.43 -22.63 -20.79
N LYS A 235 -5.15 -21.50 -20.12
CA LYS A 235 -4.34 -20.39 -20.64
C LYS A 235 -2.84 -20.66 -20.48
N GLU A 236 -2.47 -21.31 -19.38
CA GLU A 236 -1.09 -21.70 -19.04
C GLU A 236 -0.67 -23.03 -19.67
N GLN A 237 -1.62 -23.94 -19.91
CA GLN A 237 -1.33 -25.24 -20.53
C GLN A 237 -0.70 -25.10 -21.91
N SER A 238 0.45 -25.75 -22.09
CA SER A 238 1.19 -25.77 -23.36
C SER A 238 0.29 -26.17 -24.54
N LYS A 239 0.38 -25.40 -25.63
CA LYS A 239 -0.43 -25.56 -26.84
C LYS A 239 -0.22 -26.89 -27.58
N PHE A 240 0.81 -27.66 -27.22
CA PHE A 240 1.19 -28.93 -27.83
C PHE A 240 0.00 -29.86 -28.16
N TYR A 241 -0.90 -30.10 -27.21
CA TYR A 241 -2.07 -30.96 -27.45
C TYR A 241 -3.15 -30.31 -28.34
N GLY A 242 -3.23 -28.98 -28.40
CA GLY A 242 -4.08 -28.26 -29.35
C GLY A 242 -3.60 -28.48 -30.78
N ASP A 243 -2.35 -28.11 -31.06
CA ASP A 243 -1.70 -28.26 -32.37
C ASP A 243 -1.71 -29.73 -32.84
N LEU A 244 -1.49 -30.68 -31.92
CA LEU A 244 -1.50 -32.11 -32.20
C LEU A 244 -2.91 -32.63 -32.56
N LEU A 245 -3.96 -32.14 -31.88
CA LEU A 245 -5.34 -32.49 -32.21
C LEU A 245 -5.81 -31.84 -33.51
N GLU A 246 -5.39 -30.61 -33.81
CA GLU A 246 -5.71 -29.95 -35.09
C GLU A 246 -5.07 -30.66 -36.28
N LYS A 247 -3.82 -31.11 -36.14
CA LYS A 247 -3.10 -31.87 -37.18
C LYS A 247 -3.62 -33.30 -37.37
N ARG A 248 -4.20 -33.94 -36.34
CA ARG A 248 -4.64 -35.35 -36.39
C ARG A 248 -6.14 -35.57 -36.66
N ARG A 249 -6.99 -34.56 -36.47
CA ARG A 249 -8.44 -34.70 -36.62
C ARG A 249 -8.91 -34.63 -38.07
N SER A 250 -9.88 -35.47 -38.41
CA SER A 250 -10.69 -35.34 -39.62
C SER A 250 -11.57 -34.08 -39.55
N ASP A 251 -11.91 -33.48 -40.70
CA ASP A 251 -12.74 -32.27 -40.75
C ASP A 251 -14.14 -32.45 -40.15
N ALA A 252 -14.67 -33.68 -40.18
CA ALA A 252 -15.89 -34.03 -39.46
C ALA A 252 -15.72 -33.91 -37.94
N GLU A 253 -14.60 -34.37 -37.39
CA GLU A 253 -14.28 -34.27 -35.96
C GLU A 253 -13.95 -32.83 -35.54
N LYS A 254 -13.28 -32.06 -36.41
CA LYS A 254 -13.04 -30.62 -36.20
C LYS A 254 -14.36 -29.89 -36.06
N ARG A 255 -15.33 -30.12 -36.95
CA ARG A 255 -16.69 -29.55 -36.87
C ARG A 255 -17.45 -30.02 -35.62
N GLN A 256 -17.28 -31.26 -35.17
CA GLN A 256 -17.89 -31.74 -33.92
C GLN A 256 -17.29 -31.06 -32.68
N GLU A 257 -15.96 -30.94 -32.59
CA GLU A 257 -15.30 -30.19 -31.51
C GLU A 257 -15.68 -28.71 -31.54
N GLU A 258 -15.67 -28.07 -32.71
CA GLU A 258 -16.06 -26.66 -32.85
C GLU A 258 -17.50 -26.43 -32.35
N ASN A 259 -18.44 -27.34 -32.67
CA ASN A 259 -19.79 -27.31 -32.12
C ASN A 259 -19.86 -27.57 -30.61
N ARG A 260 -18.98 -28.42 -30.06
CA ARG A 260 -18.84 -28.61 -28.61
C ARG A 260 -18.31 -27.35 -27.93
N LEU A 261 -17.28 -26.71 -28.50
CA LEU A 261 -16.69 -25.46 -28.02
C LEU A 261 -17.70 -24.30 -28.10
N LYS A 262 -18.48 -24.18 -29.19
CA LYS A 262 -19.58 -23.21 -29.29
C LYS A 262 -20.64 -23.42 -28.22
N LYS A 263 -21.03 -24.66 -27.92
CA LYS A 263 -21.97 -25.00 -26.83
C LYS A 263 -21.38 -24.72 -25.43
N MET A 264 -20.11 -25.05 -25.20
CA MET A 264 -19.37 -24.74 -23.96
C MET A 264 -19.29 -23.22 -23.77
N LYS A 265 -18.80 -22.49 -24.78
CA LYS A 265 -18.68 -21.04 -24.75
C LYS A 265 -20.04 -20.38 -24.51
N LYS A 266 -21.12 -20.79 -25.17
CA LYS A 266 -22.47 -20.25 -24.90
C LYS A 266 -22.95 -20.48 -23.45
N ARG A 267 -22.47 -21.53 -22.76
CA ARG A 267 -22.71 -21.74 -21.32
C ARG A 267 -21.81 -20.85 -20.45
N GLU A 268 -20.53 -20.76 -20.78
CA GLU A 268 -19.55 -19.89 -20.08
C GLU A 268 -19.93 -18.40 -20.21
N ASP A 269 -20.35 -17.96 -21.40
CA ASP A 269 -20.88 -16.62 -21.71
C ASP A 269 -22.17 -16.35 -20.94
N LYS A 270 -23.14 -17.29 -20.91
CA LYS A 270 -24.37 -17.12 -20.12
C LYS A 270 -24.06 -17.01 -18.63
N GLN A 271 -23.22 -17.91 -18.09
CA GLN A 271 -22.84 -17.83 -16.69
C GLN A 271 -22.18 -16.48 -16.38
N SER A 272 -21.25 -16.03 -17.23
CA SER A 272 -20.61 -14.71 -17.08
C SER A 272 -21.57 -13.53 -17.23
N TRP A 273 -22.74 -13.71 -17.86
CA TRP A 273 -23.80 -12.71 -17.98
C TRP A 273 -24.71 -12.67 -16.75
N ASP A 274 -25.05 -13.84 -16.20
CA ASP A 274 -25.87 -13.99 -15.00
C ASP A 274 -25.06 -13.55 -13.74
N ASP A 275 -23.77 -13.93 -13.66
CA ASP A 275 -22.80 -13.57 -12.60
C ASP A 275 -22.18 -12.15 -12.76
N ARG A 276 -22.67 -11.29 -13.67
CA ARG A 276 -22.17 -9.91 -13.84
C ARG A 276 -22.21 -9.10 -12.53
N HIS A 277 -21.19 -8.27 -12.32
CA HIS A 277 -21.18 -7.25 -11.27
C HIS A 277 -22.31 -6.23 -11.46
N TRP A 278 -22.87 -5.70 -10.36
CA TRP A 278 -24.06 -4.84 -10.39
C TRP A 278 -23.88 -3.55 -11.20
N THR A 279 -22.65 -3.03 -11.30
CA THR A 279 -22.30 -1.86 -12.13
C THR A 279 -22.56 -2.07 -13.63
N GLN A 280 -22.68 -3.32 -14.08
CA GLN A 280 -22.97 -3.70 -15.47
C GLN A 280 -24.41 -4.18 -15.69
N LYS A 281 -25.25 -4.16 -14.64
CA LYS A 281 -26.66 -4.58 -14.68
C LYS A 281 -27.58 -3.37 -14.67
N SER A 282 -28.74 -3.46 -15.34
CA SER A 282 -29.84 -2.51 -15.15
C SER A 282 -30.57 -2.78 -13.82
N LEU A 283 -31.32 -1.79 -13.32
CA LEU A 283 -32.06 -1.92 -12.05
C LEU A 283 -33.04 -3.12 -12.05
N ASN A 284 -33.66 -3.39 -13.21
CA ASN A 284 -34.61 -4.49 -13.38
C ASN A 284 -33.96 -5.88 -13.42
N GLU A 285 -32.63 -5.97 -13.62
CA GLU A 285 -31.86 -7.21 -13.60
C GLU A 285 -31.23 -7.52 -12.22
N MET A 286 -31.41 -6.64 -11.22
CA MET A 286 -30.78 -6.78 -9.90
C MET A 286 -31.46 -7.87 -9.07
N THR A 287 -30.77 -9.00 -8.87
CA THR A 287 -31.21 -10.08 -7.98
C THR A 287 -30.91 -9.76 -6.50
N GLU A 288 -31.51 -10.50 -5.56
CA GLU A 288 -31.17 -10.39 -4.13
C GLU A 288 -29.68 -10.62 -3.84
N ARG A 289 -29.02 -11.49 -4.63
CA ARG A 289 -27.56 -11.70 -4.55
C ARG A 289 -26.80 -10.45 -5.00
N ASP A 290 -27.23 -9.80 -6.07
CA ASP A 290 -26.62 -8.55 -6.54
C ASP A 290 -26.82 -7.42 -5.52
N TRP A 291 -27.99 -7.36 -4.87
CA TRP A 291 -28.23 -6.44 -3.76
C TRP A 291 -27.42 -6.76 -2.50
N ARG A 292 -27.03 -8.03 -2.28
CA ARG A 292 -26.12 -8.40 -1.20
C ARG A 292 -24.69 -7.98 -1.52
N ILE A 293 -24.19 -8.28 -2.72
CA ILE A 293 -22.87 -7.85 -3.20
C ILE A 293 -22.76 -6.32 -3.16
N PHE A 294 -23.77 -5.59 -3.67
CA PHE A 294 -23.84 -4.12 -3.58
C PHE A 294 -23.70 -3.59 -2.14
N ARG A 295 -24.29 -4.28 -1.15
CA ARG A 295 -24.18 -3.93 0.27
C ARG A 295 -22.81 -4.29 0.83
N GLU A 296 -22.24 -5.42 0.43
CA GLU A 296 -20.87 -5.85 0.77
C GLU A 296 -19.83 -4.83 0.26
N ASP A 297 -19.90 -4.41 -1.01
CA ASP A 297 -18.98 -3.46 -1.67
C ASP A 297 -18.99 -2.05 -1.05
N PHE A 298 -20.16 -1.59 -0.57
CA PHE A 298 -20.32 -0.29 0.10
C PHE A 298 -20.25 -0.40 1.64
N ASN A 299 -19.89 -1.57 2.18
CA ASN A 299 -19.85 -1.90 3.61
C ASN A 299 -21.15 -1.52 4.38
N ILE A 300 -22.31 -1.78 3.79
CA ILE A 300 -23.64 -1.45 4.34
C ILE A 300 -24.21 -2.66 5.09
N THR A 301 -24.27 -2.60 6.42
CA THR A 301 -24.99 -3.59 7.25
C THR A 301 -26.29 -2.99 7.77
N MET A 302 -27.35 -3.80 7.95
CA MET A 302 -28.67 -3.31 8.33
C MET A 302 -29.41 -4.20 9.34
N LYS A 303 -30.35 -3.62 10.09
CA LYS A 303 -31.27 -4.32 11.01
C LYS A 303 -32.68 -3.73 10.93
N GLY A 304 -33.70 -4.59 11.05
CA GLY A 304 -35.12 -4.24 10.90
C GLY A 304 -35.77 -5.01 9.74
N GLY A 305 -37.09 -5.21 9.78
CA GLY A 305 -37.83 -5.92 8.73
C GLY A 305 -38.01 -5.10 7.46
N LYS A 306 -38.33 -5.79 6.35
CA LYS A 306 -38.78 -5.22 5.06
C LYS A 306 -37.97 -3.99 4.56
N ILE A 307 -36.63 -4.00 4.69
CA ILE A 307 -35.82 -2.82 4.33
C ILE A 307 -35.75 -2.67 2.79
N PRO A 308 -36.08 -1.48 2.22
CA PRO A 308 -36.03 -1.24 0.78
C PRO A 308 -34.61 -1.34 0.22
N ASN A 309 -34.51 -1.66 -1.07
CA ASN A 309 -33.22 -1.77 -1.75
C ASN A 309 -32.50 -0.41 -1.87
N PRO A 310 -31.15 -0.39 -1.78
CA PRO A 310 -30.38 0.84 -1.83
C PRO A 310 -30.31 1.46 -3.24
N ILE A 311 -30.04 2.76 -3.29
CA ILE A 311 -29.92 3.53 -4.53
C ILE A 311 -28.58 3.22 -5.23
N ARG A 312 -28.62 2.89 -6.52
CA ARG A 312 -27.41 2.63 -7.33
C ARG A 312 -26.83 3.89 -7.98
N ASN A 313 -27.66 4.87 -8.33
CA ASN A 313 -27.29 6.22 -8.75
C ASN A 313 -28.52 7.15 -8.61
N TRP A 314 -28.32 8.46 -8.66
CA TRP A 314 -29.42 9.44 -8.48
C TRP A 314 -30.52 9.36 -9.54
N LYS A 315 -30.23 8.87 -10.76
CA LYS A 315 -31.18 8.85 -11.89
C LYS A 315 -32.18 7.69 -11.82
N GLU A 316 -31.93 6.70 -10.98
CA GLU A 316 -32.83 5.55 -10.80
C GLU A 316 -33.98 5.80 -9.82
N ILE A 317 -33.97 6.93 -9.10
CA ILE A 317 -34.95 7.26 -8.07
C ILE A 317 -36.15 7.97 -8.69
N LYS A 318 -37.29 7.27 -8.78
CA LYS A 318 -38.53 7.82 -9.36
C LYS A 318 -39.29 8.74 -8.41
N ASP A 319 -39.13 8.54 -7.11
CA ASP A 319 -39.93 9.18 -6.05
C ASP A 319 -39.35 10.54 -5.59
N ILE A 320 -38.33 11.06 -6.29
CA ILE A 320 -37.73 12.37 -6.03
C ILE A 320 -38.09 13.33 -7.18
N PRO A 321 -38.69 14.50 -6.89
CA PRO A 321 -38.96 15.52 -7.90
C PRO A 321 -37.70 15.95 -8.66
N GLN A 322 -37.81 16.13 -9.98
CA GLN A 322 -36.69 16.49 -10.86
C GLN A 322 -35.94 17.75 -10.39
N ALA A 323 -36.65 18.74 -9.83
CA ALA A 323 -36.04 19.94 -9.26
C ALA A 323 -34.98 19.63 -8.17
N ILE A 324 -35.22 18.60 -7.34
CA ILE A 324 -34.24 18.17 -6.32
C ILE A 324 -33.05 17.47 -6.98
N LEU A 325 -33.28 16.61 -7.98
CA LEU A 325 -32.20 15.96 -8.74
C LEU A 325 -31.32 16.99 -9.48
N ASP A 326 -31.92 18.04 -10.03
CA ASP A 326 -31.22 19.14 -10.68
C ASP A 326 -30.36 19.94 -9.69
N ILE A 327 -30.84 20.15 -8.45
CA ILE A 327 -30.05 20.79 -7.38
C ILE A 327 -28.90 19.87 -6.94
N ILE A 328 -29.14 18.58 -6.71
CA ILE A 328 -28.10 17.58 -6.39
C ILE A 328 -26.98 17.64 -7.44
N SER A 329 -27.34 17.71 -8.73
CA SER A 329 -26.39 17.86 -9.83
C SER A 329 -25.65 19.20 -9.81
N LYS A 330 -26.35 20.33 -9.59
CA LYS A 330 -25.75 21.68 -9.51
C LYS A 330 -24.79 21.84 -8.33
N CYS A 331 -25.08 21.21 -7.19
CA CYS A 331 -24.20 21.18 -6.02
C CYS A 331 -22.99 20.24 -6.18
N GLY A 332 -22.91 19.48 -7.29
CA GLY A 332 -21.77 18.62 -7.61
C GLY A 332 -21.80 17.23 -6.98
N TYR A 333 -22.92 16.80 -6.40
CA TYR A 333 -23.08 15.50 -5.76
C TYR A 333 -23.26 14.39 -6.80
N LYS A 334 -22.19 14.02 -7.50
CA LYS A 334 -22.20 13.09 -8.65
C LYS A 334 -22.83 11.73 -8.36
N GLU A 335 -22.55 11.16 -7.19
CA GLU A 335 -22.98 9.83 -6.76
C GLU A 335 -23.40 9.86 -5.28
N PRO A 336 -24.43 9.11 -4.87
CA PRO A 336 -24.81 9.01 -3.45
C PRO A 336 -23.74 8.28 -2.63
N THR A 337 -23.54 8.71 -1.38
CA THR A 337 -22.65 8.04 -0.41
C THR A 337 -23.33 6.79 0.19
N PRO A 338 -22.60 5.83 0.76
CA PRO A 338 -23.19 4.60 1.30
C PRO A 338 -24.36 4.80 2.26
N ILE A 339 -24.30 5.81 3.15
CA ILE A 339 -25.41 6.13 4.05
C ILE A 339 -26.63 6.68 3.30
N GLN A 340 -26.42 7.56 2.32
CA GLN A 340 -27.48 8.12 1.46
C GLN A 340 -28.17 7.01 0.66
N ARG A 341 -27.38 6.09 0.09
CA ARG A 341 -27.87 4.97 -0.73
C ARG A 341 -28.93 4.14 -0.01
N GLN A 342 -28.73 3.85 1.27
CA GLN A 342 -29.63 2.99 2.03
C GLN A 342 -30.63 3.74 2.92
N ALA A 343 -30.28 4.91 3.46
CA ALA A 343 -31.18 5.66 4.35
C ALA A 343 -32.26 6.45 3.58
N ILE A 344 -31.98 6.96 2.37
CA ILE A 344 -32.98 7.74 1.61
C ILE A 344 -34.22 6.91 1.26
N PRO A 345 -34.13 5.66 0.74
CA PRO A 345 -35.32 4.82 0.48
C PRO A 345 -36.15 4.51 1.74
N ILE A 346 -35.49 4.26 2.87
CA ILE A 346 -36.16 4.08 4.17
C ILE A 346 -36.85 5.39 4.60
N GLY A 347 -36.17 6.51 4.36
CA GLY A 347 -36.65 7.86 4.63
C GLY A 347 -37.93 8.19 3.87
N LEU A 348 -37.97 7.87 2.58
CA LEU A 348 -39.13 8.06 1.70
C LEU A 348 -40.34 7.25 2.17
N GLN A 349 -40.15 6.02 2.65
CA GLN A 349 -41.20 5.17 3.26
C GLN A 349 -41.74 5.67 4.62
N ASN A 350 -41.36 6.88 5.06
CA ASN A 350 -41.69 7.45 6.37
C ASN A 350 -41.25 6.59 7.59
N ARG A 351 -40.33 5.64 7.42
CA ARG A 351 -39.83 4.76 8.49
C ARG A 351 -38.78 5.46 9.36
N ASP A 352 -38.75 5.14 10.64
CA ASP A 352 -37.72 5.66 11.55
C ASP A 352 -36.35 5.03 11.28
N ILE A 353 -35.27 5.77 11.52
CA ILE A 353 -33.90 5.39 11.10
C ILE A 353 -32.90 5.59 12.23
N ILE A 354 -32.02 4.60 12.45
CA ILE A 354 -30.76 4.79 13.19
C ILE A 354 -29.59 4.64 12.21
N GLY A 355 -28.93 5.74 11.86
CA GLY A 355 -27.76 5.74 10.99
C GLY A 355 -26.46 5.75 11.79
N VAL A 356 -25.77 4.62 11.81
CA VAL A 356 -24.45 4.49 12.44
C VAL A 356 -23.37 4.74 11.39
N ALA A 357 -22.89 5.98 11.33
CA ALA A 357 -21.92 6.44 10.34
C ALA A 357 -21.14 7.69 10.82
N GLU A 358 -19.86 7.75 10.45
CA GLU A 358 -18.95 8.84 10.85
C GLU A 358 -19.30 10.20 10.24
N THR A 359 -18.72 11.27 10.79
CA THR A 359 -18.87 12.64 10.25
C THR A 359 -18.23 12.74 8.86
N GLY A 360 -18.82 13.51 7.95
CA GLY A 360 -18.35 13.59 6.55
C GLY A 360 -18.79 12.42 5.65
N SER A 361 -19.45 11.38 6.18
CA SER A 361 -20.01 10.27 5.38
C SER A 361 -21.23 10.67 4.50
N GLY A 362 -21.65 11.93 4.53
CA GLY A 362 -22.79 12.44 3.75
C GLY A 362 -24.15 12.34 4.46
N LYS A 363 -24.17 12.15 5.79
CA LYS A 363 -25.38 12.05 6.63
C LYS A 363 -26.44 13.13 6.35
N THR A 364 -26.00 14.38 6.18
CA THR A 364 -26.88 15.55 6.00
C THR A 364 -27.88 15.36 4.85
N LEU A 365 -27.39 15.02 3.66
CA LEU A 365 -28.26 14.74 2.50
C LEU A 365 -29.14 13.50 2.71
N ALA A 366 -28.70 12.53 3.51
CA ALA A 366 -29.45 11.30 3.75
C ALA A 366 -30.76 11.52 4.53
N PHE A 367 -30.82 12.55 5.40
CA PHE A 367 -32.06 13.00 6.03
C PHE A 367 -32.72 14.17 5.31
N LEU A 368 -31.94 15.11 4.73
CA LEU A 368 -32.52 16.25 4.01
C LEU A 368 -33.32 15.82 2.77
N ILE A 369 -32.86 14.84 1.97
CA ILE A 369 -33.54 14.50 0.71
C ILE A 369 -34.98 13.98 0.96
N PRO A 370 -35.25 13.00 1.84
CA PRO A 370 -36.62 12.60 2.18
C PRO A 370 -37.48 13.74 2.77
N LEU A 371 -36.88 14.63 3.53
CA LEU A 371 -37.54 15.80 4.11
C LEU A 371 -37.94 16.82 3.03
N LEU A 372 -37.05 17.15 2.10
CA LEU A 372 -37.27 18.10 1.01
C LEU A 372 -38.31 17.57 0.00
N VAL A 373 -38.25 16.27 -0.33
CA VAL A 373 -39.26 15.57 -1.15
C VAL A 373 -40.65 15.72 -0.53
N TRP A 374 -40.75 15.58 0.80
CA TRP A 374 -42.02 15.74 1.49
C TRP A 374 -42.48 17.20 1.57
N ILE A 375 -41.62 18.15 1.97
CA ILE A 375 -42.00 19.58 2.04
C ILE A 375 -42.45 20.09 0.66
N THR A 376 -41.76 19.70 -0.42
CA THR A 376 -42.14 20.10 -1.79
C THR A 376 -43.42 19.41 -2.31
N SER A 377 -43.94 18.40 -1.61
CA SER A 377 -45.26 17.80 -1.88
C SER A 377 -46.42 18.49 -1.15
N LEU A 378 -46.14 19.43 -0.23
CA LEU A 378 -47.14 20.20 0.51
C LEU A 378 -47.50 21.50 -0.21
N PRO A 379 -48.70 22.07 0.06
CA PRO A 379 -49.01 23.45 -0.31
C PRO A 379 -47.99 24.45 0.28
N LYS A 380 -47.70 25.53 -0.44
CA LYS A 380 -46.81 26.59 0.05
C LYS A 380 -47.46 27.35 1.21
N ILE A 381 -46.75 27.40 2.35
CA ILE A 381 -47.18 28.06 3.59
C ILE A 381 -47.52 29.54 3.33
N THR A 382 -48.79 29.89 3.50
CA THR A 382 -49.29 31.25 3.27
C THR A 382 -49.33 32.05 4.58
N ARG A 383 -48.99 33.35 4.49
CA ARG A 383 -48.73 34.26 5.63
C ARG A 383 -49.92 34.57 6.57
N GLN A 384 -51.11 34.02 6.34
CA GLN A 384 -52.35 34.46 7.00
C GLN A 384 -52.96 33.44 7.98
N GLU A 385 -52.62 32.14 7.90
CA GLU A 385 -53.24 31.10 8.75
C GLU A 385 -52.25 30.15 9.46
N GLU A 386 -50.97 30.14 9.06
CA GLU A 386 -50.02 29.09 9.46
C GLU A 386 -48.85 29.56 10.35
N ILE A 387 -48.75 30.85 10.67
CA ILE A 387 -47.58 31.42 11.38
C ILE A 387 -47.39 30.77 12.76
N ASP A 388 -48.47 30.44 13.47
CA ASP A 388 -48.43 29.93 14.85
C ASP A 388 -48.25 28.40 14.96
N GLN A 389 -48.09 27.67 13.84
CA GLN A 389 -48.04 26.19 13.88
C GLN A 389 -46.62 25.62 14.08
N GLY A 390 -45.58 26.44 13.96
CA GLY A 390 -44.18 26.02 14.09
C GLY A 390 -43.56 25.44 12.82
N PRO A 391 -42.43 24.71 12.92
CA PRO A 391 -41.77 24.10 11.78
C PRO A 391 -42.37 22.74 11.43
N TYR A 392 -42.17 22.30 10.18
CA TYR A 392 -42.40 20.92 9.78
C TYR A 392 -41.31 19.97 10.30
N ALA A 393 -40.08 20.48 10.42
CA ALA A 393 -38.90 19.70 10.83
C ALA A 393 -37.98 20.40 11.83
N ILE A 394 -37.37 19.60 12.70
CA ILE A 394 -36.29 20.01 13.60
C ILE A 394 -35.07 19.14 13.35
N ILE A 395 -33.90 19.76 13.17
CA ILE A 395 -32.61 19.09 13.14
C ILE A 395 -31.81 19.53 14.37
N LEU A 396 -31.63 18.63 15.33
CA LEU A 396 -30.78 18.86 16.50
C LEU A 396 -29.35 18.42 16.23
N ALA A 397 -28.40 19.27 16.61
CA ALA A 397 -26.96 19.01 16.57
C ALA A 397 -26.32 19.42 17.91
N PRO A 398 -25.33 18.67 18.45
CA PRO A 398 -24.69 18.96 19.74
C PRO A 398 -23.98 20.32 19.80
N THR A 399 -23.41 20.82 18.70
CA THR A 399 -22.69 22.10 18.70
C THR A 399 -23.09 23.03 17.56
N ARG A 400 -22.77 24.32 17.77
CA ARG A 400 -23.11 25.42 16.86
C ARG A 400 -22.42 25.25 15.52
N GLU A 401 -21.16 24.81 15.55
CA GLU A 401 -20.33 24.60 14.38
C GLU A 401 -20.89 23.52 13.45
N LEU A 402 -21.46 22.44 14.00
CA LEU A 402 -22.18 21.42 13.22
C LEU A 402 -23.55 21.92 12.75
N ALA A 403 -24.28 22.64 13.60
CA ALA A 403 -25.56 23.25 13.20
C ALA A 403 -25.39 24.28 12.06
N GLN A 404 -24.29 25.03 12.03
CA GLN A 404 -23.92 25.93 10.92
C GLN A 404 -23.60 25.15 9.65
N GLN A 405 -22.80 24.07 9.72
CA GLN A 405 -22.55 23.17 8.56
C GLN A 405 -23.87 22.61 8.00
N ILE A 406 -24.83 22.27 8.86
CA ILE A 406 -26.16 21.81 8.45
C ILE A 406 -27.01 22.97 7.87
N GLU A 407 -26.94 24.19 8.39
CA GLU A 407 -27.65 25.36 7.80
C GLU A 407 -27.08 25.70 6.42
N GLU A 408 -25.75 25.77 6.27
CA GLU A 408 -25.07 25.96 4.97
C GLU A 408 -25.46 24.90 3.95
N GLU A 409 -25.47 23.61 4.34
CA GLU A 409 -25.86 22.52 3.46
C GLU A 409 -27.34 22.57 3.10
N THR A 410 -28.21 22.85 4.07
CA THR A 410 -29.66 22.94 3.83
C THR A 410 -30.01 24.13 2.94
N MET A 411 -29.34 25.27 3.12
CA MET A 411 -29.55 26.49 2.33
C MET A 411 -29.30 26.31 0.83
N LYS A 412 -28.37 25.43 0.43
CA LYS A 412 -28.12 25.08 -0.99
C LYS A 412 -29.38 24.53 -1.69
N PHE A 413 -30.23 23.82 -0.95
CA PHE A 413 -31.50 23.28 -1.45
C PHE A 413 -32.66 24.22 -1.15
N ALA A 414 -32.74 24.74 0.08
CA ALA A 414 -33.87 25.51 0.56
C ALA A 414 -34.09 26.80 -0.24
N SER A 415 -33.00 27.51 -0.57
CA SER A 415 -33.05 28.71 -1.43
C SER A 415 -33.59 28.46 -2.83
N ALA A 416 -33.29 27.31 -3.43
CA ALA A 416 -33.75 26.91 -4.76
C ALA A 416 -35.16 26.27 -4.77
N LEU A 417 -35.71 25.94 -3.60
CA LEU A 417 -37.03 25.32 -3.42
C LEU A 417 -38.03 26.26 -2.70
N GLU A 418 -37.65 27.51 -2.43
CA GLU A 418 -38.42 28.50 -1.65
C GLU A 418 -38.77 28.07 -0.21
N ILE A 419 -37.96 27.20 0.38
CA ILE A 419 -38.11 26.71 1.76
C ILE A 419 -37.33 27.63 2.71
N ARG A 420 -37.90 28.01 3.86
CA ARG A 420 -37.22 28.86 4.85
C ARG A 420 -36.58 28.01 5.95
N THR A 421 -35.31 28.29 6.23
CA THR A 421 -34.50 27.64 7.26
C THR A 421 -34.03 28.64 8.32
N VAL A 422 -34.03 28.25 9.59
CA VAL A 422 -33.55 29.10 10.69
C VAL A 422 -32.67 28.31 11.66
N ALA A 423 -31.41 28.74 11.85
CA ALA A 423 -30.54 28.26 12.91
C ALA A 423 -30.85 28.89 14.28
N ILE A 424 -31.37 28.08 15.20
CA ILE A 424 -31.61 28.42 16.62
C ILE A 424 -30.41 27.93 17.45
N ILE A 425 -29.31 28.66 17.30
CA ILE A 425 -28.00 28.40 17.92
C ILE A 425 -27.57 29.57 18.82
N GLY A 426 -26.81 29.31 19.88
CA GLY A 426 -26.32 30.41 20.72
C GLY A 426 -25.29 31.29 19.99
N GLY A 427 -25.12 32.54 20.43
CA GLY A 427 -24.11 33.47 19.88
C GLY A 427 -24.62 34.39 18.78
N ILE A 428 -25.74 34.06 18.14
CA ILE A 428 -26.55 35.00 17.35
C ILE A 428 -27.46 35.79 18.31
N SER A 429 -27.87 37.02 17.93
CA SER A 429 -28.82 37.81 18.73
C SER A 429 -30.14 37.06 18.93
N ARG A 430 -30.70 37.16 20.14
CA ARG A 430 -32.04 36.61 20.46
C ARG A 430 -33.14 37.30 19.64
N GLU A 431 -32.94 38.56 19.28
CA GLU A 431 -33.91 39.38 18.53
C GLU A 431 -33.96 38.98 17.05
N ASP A 432 -32.80 38.80 16.40
CA ASP A 432 -32.73 38.31 15.01
C ASP A 432 -33.36 36.93 14.88
N GLN A 433 -33.04 36.00 15.78
CA GLN A 433 -33.66 34.68 15.81
C GLN A 433 -35.18 34.76 16.02
N GLY A 434 -35.63 35.60 16.95
CA GLY A 434 -37.05 35.84 17.19
C GLY A 434 -37.78 36.45 15.98
N PHE A 435 -37.12 37.33 15.23
CA PHE A 435 -37.65 37.90 13.99
C PHE A 435 -37.70 36.88 12.86
N ARG A 436 -36.62 36.12 12.63
CA ARG A 436 -36.56 35.03 11.62
C ARG A 436 -37.64 33.98 11.86
N VAL A 437 -37.90 33.59 13.12
CA VAL A 437 -38.98 32.65 13.47
C VAL A 437 -40.38 33.25 13.19
N ARG A 438 -40.62 34.52 13.54
CA ARG A 438 -41.90 35.22 13.27
C ARG A 438 -42.24 35.38 11.80
N MET A 439 -41.28 35.24 10.88
CA MET A 439 -41.52 35.22 9.44
C MET A 439 -42.12 33.89 8.92
N GLY A 440 -42.27 32.89 9.81
CA GLY A 440 -42.64 31.52 9.46
C GLY A 440 -41.42 30.74 8.96
N VAL A 441 -41.33 29.47 9.34
CA VAL A 441 -40.17 28.60 9.07
C VAL A 441 -40.62 27.17 8.81
N GLU A 442 -40.10 26.53 7.76
CA GLU A 442 -40.34 25.12 7.46
C GLU A 442 -39.38 24.21 8.26
N ILE A 443 -38.09 24.57 8.33
CA ILE A 443 -37.02 23.76 8.93
C ILE A 443 -36.25 24.57 9.98
N VAL A 444 -36.25 24.10 11.22
CA VAL A 444 -35.42 24.64 12.31
C VAL A 444 -34.20 23.75 12.52
N ILE A 445 -33.01 24.35 12.60
CA ILE A 445 -31.75 23.66 12.93
C ILE A 445 -31.27 24.22 14.26
N ALA A 446 -30.96 23.40 15.27
CA ALA A 446 -30.74 23.92 16.62
C ALA A 446 -29.76 23.10 17.48
N THR A 447 -29.19 23.78 18.47
CA THR A 447 -28.49 23.12 19.60
C THR A 447 -29.45 22.90 20.75
N PRO A 448 -29.50 21.72 21.43
CA PRO A 448 -30.51 21.39 22.44
C PRO A 448 -30.78 22.49 23.47
N GLY A 449 -29.74 22.92 24.19
CA GLY A 449 -29.82 23.98 25.21
C GLY A 449 -30.23 25.37 24.71
N ARG A 450 -30.31 25.60 23.39
CA ARG A 450 -30.86 26.84 22.79
C ARG A 450 -32.27 26.64 22.23
N LEU A 451 -32.64 25.42 21.83
CA LEU A 451 -34.01 25.13 21.40
C LEU A 451 -34.96 25.12 22.61
N ILE A 452 -34.56 24.48 23.72
CA ILE A 452 -35.36 24.46 24.96
C ILE A 452 -35.66 25.87 25.49
N ASP A 453 -34.64 26.72 25.52
CA ASP A 453 -34.66 28.17 25.80
C ASP A 453 -35.79 28.89 25.02
N VAL A 454 -36.06 28.44 23.79
CA VAL A 454 -37.03 29.01 22.84
C VAL A 454 -38.42 28.36 22.96
N LEU A 455 -38.50 27.09 23.35
CA LEU A 455 -39.75 26.36 23.60
C LEU A 455 -40.39 26.70 24.95
N GLU A 456 -39.60 26.74 26.03
CA GLU A 456 -40.07 27.09 27.38
C GLU A 456 -40.64 28.53 27.40
N ASN A 457 -39.99 29.47 26.70
CA ASN A 457 -40.45 30.85 26.54
C ASN A 457 -41.50 31.04 25.42
N ARG A 458 -41.95 29.96 24.76
CA ARG A 458 -42.95 29.97 23.66
C ARG A 458 -42.62 30.91 22.48
N TYR A 459 -41.34 31.16 22.21
CA TYR A 459 -40.90 31.83 20.98
C TYR A 459 -41.05 30.93 19.74
N LEU A 460 -41.14 29.61 19.94
CA LEU A 460 -41.48 28.60 18.95
C LEU A 460 -42.43 27.57 19.58
N VAL A 461 -43.29 26.96 18.77
CA VAL A 461 -44.08 25.76 19.12
C VAL A 461 -43.84 24.68 18.07
N LEU A 462 -44.17 23.43 18.37
CA LEU A 462 -43.85 22.26 17.52
C LEU A 462 -45.11 21.57 16.97
N SER A 463 -46.23 22.29 16.90
CA SER A 463 -47.58 21.77 16.67
C SER A 463 -47.73 20.91 15.41
N ARG A 464 -47.02 21.26 14.32
CA ARG A 464 -46.99 20.49 13.06
C ARG A 464 -45.67 19.76 12.77
N CYS A 465 -44.76 19.68 13.74
CA CYS A 465 -43.48 19.03 13.55
C CYS A 465 -43.67 17.52 13.38
N THR A 466 -43.32 17.00 12.20
CA THR A 466 -43.43 15.57 11.85
C THR A 466 -42.12 14.99 11.32
N TYR A 467 -41.01 15.72 11.43
CA TYR A 467 -39.67 15.22 11.10
C TYR A 467 -38.65 15.67 12.15
N ILE A 468 -38.06 14.72 12.87
CA ILE A 468 -37.05 14.98 13.90
C ILE A 468 -35.74 14.32 13.47
N VAL A 469 -34.65 15.09 13.48
CA VAL A 469 -33.29 14.57 13.31
C VAL A 469 -32.48 14.83 14.58
N LEU A 470 -31.77 13.81 15.06
CA LEU A 470 -30.73 13.91 16.08
C LEU A 470 -29.40 13.53 15.42
N ASP A 471 -28.54 14.49 15.05
CA ASP A 471 -27.21 14.20 14.47
C ASP A 471 -26.09 14.36 15.50
N GLU A 472 -25.07 13.50 15.42
CA GLU A 472 -24.06 13.28 16.49
C GLU A 472 -24.72 13.08 17.87
N ALA A 473 -25.71 12.17 17.93
CA ALA A 473 -26.50 11.91 19.13
C ALA A 473 -25.63 11.42 20.32
N ASP A 474 -24.64 10.56 20.06
CA ASP A 474 -23.62 10.15 21.04
C ASP A 474 -22.91 11.35 21.68
N ARG A 475 -22.47 12.31 20.87
CA ARG A 475 -21.86 13.55 21.36
C ARG A 475 -22.85 14.45 22.12
N MET A 476 -24.16 14.38 21.89
CA MET A 476 -25.14 15.07 22.74
C MET A 476 -25.11 14.51 24.18
N ILE A 477 -24.96 13.18 24.33
CA ILE A 477 -24.83 12.53 25.64
C ILE A 477 -23.50 12.91 26.31
N ASP A 478 -22.37 12.88 25.57
CA ASP A 478 -21.05 13.29 26.08
C ASP A 478 -21.04 14.73 26.61
N MET A 479 -21.85 15.61 26.02
CA MET A 479 -22.00 17.00 26.43
C MET A 479 -23.05 17.20 27.54
N GLY A 480 -23.68 16.13 28.03
CA GLY A 480 -24.66 16.16 29.11
C GLY A 480 -26.10 16.50 28.70
N PHE A 481 -26.39 16.63 27.40
CA PHE A 481 -27.71 17.06 26.91
C PHE A 481 -28.80 15.97 26.96
N GLU A 482 -28.58 14.80 27.57
CA GLU A 482 -29.60 13.72 27.65
C GLU A 482 -30.94 14.24 28.21
N ALA A 483 -30.89 15.06 29.27
CA ALA A 483 -32.07 15.67 29.88
C ALA A 483 -32.72 16.77 29.03
N ASP A 484 -31.93 17.64 28.39
CA ASP A 484 -32.45 18.72 27.56
C ASP A 484 -33.11 18.19 26.29
N VAL A 485 -32.53 17.15 25.68
CA VAL A 485 -33.11 16.44 24.54
C VAL A 485 -34.41 15.76 24.97
N GLN A 486 -34.45 15.06 26.12
CA GLN A 486 -35.71 14.49 26.64
C GLN A 486 -36.81 15.54 26.83
N LYS A 487 -36.52 16.70 27.42
CA LYS A 487 -37.52 17.79 27.55
C LYS A 487 -38.01 18.32 26.18
N ILE A 488 -37.16 18.37 25.16
CA ILE A 488 -37.57 18.75 23.79
C ILE A 488 -38.56 17.73 23.21
N LEU A 489 -38.45 16.44 23.57
CA LEU A 489 -39.42 15.42 23.20
C LEU A 489 -40.79 15.66 23.85
N ASP A 490 -40.84 16.14 25.08
CA ASP A 490 -42.09 16.44 25.81
C ASP A 490 -42.88 17.61 25.19
N HIS A 491 -42.21 18.50 24.45
CA HIS A 491 -42.84 19.56 23.65
C HIS A 491 -43.43 19.08 22.30
N MET A 492 -43.17 17.83 21.88
CA MET A 492 -43.71 17.29 20.62
C MET A 492 -45.14 16.74 20.80
N PRO A 493 -46.03 16.88 19.80
CA PRO A 493 -47.32 16.20 19.81
C PRO A 493 -47.16 14.68 19.98
N VAL A 494 -47.85 14.09 20.96
CA VAL A 494 -47.90 12.63 21.15
C VAL A 494 -48.83 11.94 20.13
N THR A 495 -49.79 12.68 19.58
CA THR A 495 -50.82 12.19 18.64
C THR A 495 -50.28 11.83 17.26
N ASN A 496 -49.12 12.38 16.87
CA ASN A 496 -48.48 12.08 15.59
C ASN A 496 -47.42 10.98 15.67
N LEU A 497 -47.20 10.37 16.85
CA LEU A 497 -46.28 9.24 17.02
C LEU A 497 -46.81 7.97 16.35
N LYS A 498 -45.90 7.18 15.74
CA LYS A 498 -46.19 5.86 15.18
C LYS A 498 -46.69 4.87 16.26
N PRO A 499 -47.56 3.91 15.92
CA PRO A 499 -47.85 2.77 16.79
C PRO A 499 -46.58 1.94 17.03
N ASP A 500 -46.49 1.24 18.16
CA ASP A 500 -45.35 0.34 18.45
C ASP A 500 -45.66 -1.10 18.02
N ASN A 501 -45.99 -1.28 16.75
CA ASN A 501 -46.38 -2.56 16.15
C ASN A 501 -45.71 -2.77 14.78
N GLU A 502 -46.02 -3.89 14.14
CA GLU A 502 -45.46 -4.32 12.84
C GLU A 502 -45.75 -3.29 11.72
N ASP A 503 -46.81 -2.48 11.84
CA ASP A 503 -47.18 -1.46 10.85
C ASP A 503 -46.20 -0.28 10.81
N ALA A 504 -45.37 -0.11 11.85
CA ALA A 504 -44.34 0.92 11.91
C ALA A 504 -43.07 0.58 11.11
N GLU A 505 -42.91 -0.69 10.69
CA GLU A 505 -41.85 -1.11 9.74
C GLU A 505 -42.38 -1.50 8.35
N ASP A 506 -43.70 -1.49 8.18
CA ASP A 506 -44.37 -1.75 6.91
C ASP A 506 -44.48 -0.45 6.07
N GLY A 507 -43.56 -0.29 5.13
CA GLY A 507 -43.47 0.91 4.28
C GLY A 507 -44.74 1.19 3.48
N ASP A 508 -45.47 0.15 3.04
CA ASP A 508 -46.67 0.31 2.20
C ASP A 508 -47.82 0.91 3.03
N LYS A 509 -47.98 0.46 4.29
CA LYS A 509 -48.97 1.01 5.22
C LYS A 509 -48.65 2.45 5.62
N LEU A 510 -47.37 2.76 5.85
CA LEU A 510 -46.92 4.11 6.17
C LEU A 510 -47.13 5.09 5.00
N MET A 511 -46.86 4.65 3.77
CA MET A 511 -47.10 5.43 2.55
C MET A 511 -48.60 5.62 2.26
N ALA A 512 -49.41 4.57 2.41
CA ALA A 512 -50.87 4.68 2.27
C ALA A 512 -51.47 5.69 3.26
N ARG A 513 -50.96 5.74 4.50
CA ARG A 513 -51.37 6.77 5.47
C ARG A 513 -50.83 8.16 5.12
N MET A 514 -49.61 8.28 4.59
CA MET A 514 -49.06 9.56 4.15
C MET A 514 -49.90 10.18 3.03
N ALA A 515 -50.48 9.38 2.13
CA ALA A 515 -51.38 9.83 1.08
C ALA A 515 -52.73 10.40 1.60
N THR A 516 -53.13 10.15 2.86
CA THR A 516 -54.33 10.76 3.47
C THR A 516 -54.03 12.06 4.23
N GLY A 517 -52.83 12.62 4.07
CA GLY A 517 -52.37 13.85 4.75
C GLY A 517 -51.96 13.64 6.22
N ASN A 518 -52.51 12.64 6.92
CA ASN A 518 -52.25 12.37 8.34
C ASN A 518 -50.95 11.57 8.58
N ARG A 519 -49.82 12.08 8.07
CA ARG A 519 -48.48 11.49 8.21
C ARG A 519 -48.07 11.37 9.70
N TYR A 520 -47.64 10.17 10.12
CA TYR A 520 -46.97 10.00 11.41
C TYR A 520 -45.59 10.67 11.40
N ARG A 521 -45.15 11.22 12.53
CA ARG A 521 -43.80 11.77 12.65
C ARG A 521 -42.73 10.73 12.34
N GLN A 522 -41.65 11.19 11.73
CA GLN A 522 -40.47 10.41 11.43
C GLN A 522 -39.34 10.87 12.33
N THR A 523 -38.67 9.92 12.97
CA THR A 523 -37.47 10.21 13.74
C THR A 523 -36.26 9.54 13.10
N VAL A 524 -35.21 10.33 12.89
CA VAL A 524 -33.93 9.89 12.36
C VAL A 524 -32.84 10.23 13.36
N MET A 525 -32.07 9.23 13.80
CA MET A 525 -30.96 9.41 14.73
C MET A 525 -29.65 8.99 14.06
N PHE A 526 -28.68 9.88 14.03
CA PHE A 526 -27.34 9.64 13.53
C PHE A 526 -26.31 9.69 14.66
N THR A 527 -25.39 8.74 14.65
CA THR A 527 -24.42 8.50 15.72
C THR A 527 -23.18 7.80 15.14
N ALA A 528 -22.01 7.94 15.75
CA ALA A 528 -20.85 7.12 15.40
C ALA A 528 -20.85 5.81 16.24
N THR A 529 -21.37 5.88 17.46
CA THR A 529 -21.35 4.82 18.46
C THR A 529 -22.75 4.46 18.97
N MET A 530 -22.91 3.31 19.63
CA MET A 530 -24.17 2.86 20.23
C MET A 530 -23.98 2.46 21.72
N PRO A 531 -23.60 3.40 22.61
CA PRO A 531 -23.56 3.14 24.05
C PRO A 531 -24.99 2.99 24.63
N PRO A 532 -25.16 2.37 25.81
CA PRO A 532 -26.48 2.14 26.40
C PRO A 532 -27.35 3.39 26.61
N ALA A 533 -26.74 4.58 26.76
CA ALA A 533 -27.47 5.84 26.83
C ALA A 533 -28.15 6.20 25.50
N ILE A 534 -27.49 5.93 24.37
CA ILE A 534 -28.08 6.10 23.03
C ILE A 534 -29.16 5.05 22.75
N GLU A 535 -29.05 3.84 23.31
CA GLU A 535 -30.17 2.90 23.28
C GLU A 535 -31.39 3.38 24.08
N ARG A 536 -31.21 4.03 25.25
CA ARG A 536 -32.33 4.64 25.99
C ARG A 536 -32.97 5.74 25.15
N LEU A 537 -32.16 6.66 24.63
CA LEU A 537 -32.63 7.76 23.77
C LEU A 537 -33.40 7.23 22.56
N ALA A 538 -32.88 6.19 21.91
CA ALA A 538 -33.51 5.54 20.76
C ALA A 538 -34.92 4.98 21.07
N ARG A 539 -35.08 4.30 22.21
CA ARG A 539 -36.37 3.71 22.64
C ARG A 539 -37.40 4.80 22.95
N SER A 540 -36.99 5.94 23.48
CA SER A 540 -37.87 7.10 23.70
C SER A 540 -38.31 7.74 22.38
N TYR A 541 -37.38 7.93 21.44
CA TYR A 541 -37.55 8.77 20.25
C TYR A 541 -38.12 8.08 19.01
N LEU A 542 -37.81 6.79 18.79
CA LEU A 542 -38.08 6.06 17.55
C LEU A 542 -39.03 4.87 17.76
N ARG A 543 -39.73 4.42 16.71
CA ARG A 543 -40.59 3.21 16.72
C ARG A 543 -40.21 2.28 15.57
N ARG A 544 -39.94 1.01 15.91
CA ARG A 544 -39.34 -0.04 15.04
C ARG A 544 -38.35 0.50 13.98
N PRO A 545 -37.30 1.27 14.37
CA PRO A 545 -36.42 1.92 13.42
C PRO A 545 -35.56 0.91 12.65
N ALA A 546 -35.37 1.17 11.36
CA ALA A 546 -34.35 0.47 10.58
C ALA A 546 -32.97 1.03 10.95
N THR A 547 -32.05 0.16 11.39
CA THR A 547 -30.67 0.55 11.64
C THR A 547 -29.83 0.33 10.39
N VAL A 548 -29.03 1.33 10.00
CA VAL A 548 -28.08 1.28 8.88
C VAL A 548 -26.70 1.58 9.41
N TYR A 549 -25.79 0.62 9.34
CA TYR A 549 -24.37 0.73 9.70
C TYR A 549 -23.53 0.85 8.43
N ILE A 550 -22.57 1.76 8.42
CA ILE A 550 -21.64 1.96 7.30
C ILE A 550 -20.21 1.74 7.77
N GLY A 551 -19.51 0.81 7.13
CA GLY A 551 -18.13 0.44 7.47
C GLY A 551 -18.02 -0.53 8.65
N SER A 552 -16.78 -0.83 9.05
CA SER A 552 -16.48 -1.60 10.25
C SER A 552 -16.90 -0.80 11.49
N VAL A 553 -17.85 -1.33 12.27
CA VAL A 553 -18.51 -0.59 13.36
C VAL A 553 -17.49 -0.04 14.36
N GLY A 554 -17.37 1.30 14.40
CA GLY A 554 -16.54 2.03 15.36
C GLY A 554 -15.03 1.95 15.14
N LYS A 555 -14.54 1.63 13.92
CA LYS A 555 -13.10 1.42 13.66
C LYS A 555 -12.48 2.23 12.50
N PRO A 556 -12.22 3.53 12.69
CA PRO A 556 -11.19 4.27 11.93
C PRO A 556 -9.82 3.58 11.94
N THR A 557 -9.57 2.77 12.97
CA THR A 557 -8.33 2.08 13.33
C THR A 557 -7.81 1.12 12.26
N GLU A 558 -8.68 0.65 11.36
CA GLU A 558 -8.34 -0.29 10.28
C GLU A 558 -7.68 0.41 9.07
N ARG A 559 -7.79 1.74 8.96
CA ARG A 559 -7.34 2.53 7.79
C ARG A 559 -6.27 3.57 8.14
N THR A 560 -6.17 3.94 9.41
CA THR A 560 -5.16 4.86 9.94
C THR A 560 -4.00 4.09 10.53
N GLU A 561 -2.80 4.27 9.98
CA GLU A 561 -1.55 3.81 10.60
C GLU A 561 -1.35 4.56 11.92
N GLN A 562 -1.13 3.83 13.00
CA GLN A 562 -0.95 4.39 14.33
C GLN A 562 0.44 4.08 14.86
N ILE A 563 1.20 5.14 15.10
CA ILE A 563 2.57 5.09 15.61
C ILE A 563 2.54 5.62 17.05
N VAL A 564 3.17 4.88 17.97
CA VAL A 564 3.14 5.21 19.40
C VAL A 564 4.57 5.28 19.94
N PHE A 565 4.89 6.39 20.59
CA PHE A 565 6.16 6.60 21.29
C PHE A 565 5.88 6.77 22.78
N MET A 566 6.52 5.97 23.64
CA MET A 566 6.53 6.24 25.08
C MET A 566 7.65 7.24 25.40
N VAL A 567 7.31 8.33 26.08
CA VAL A 567 8.20 9.46 26.36
C VAL A 567 7.96 10.01 27.77
N THR A 568 8.93 10.74 28.31
CA THR A 568 8.65 11.60 29.48
C THR A 568 7.97 12.90 29.06
N GLU A 569 7.22 13.53 29.97
CA GLU A 569 6.53 14.81 29.71
C GLU A 569 7.48 15.90 29.19
N SER A 570 8.70 15.95 29.74
CA SER A 570 9.79 16.82 29.31
C SER A 570 10.27 16.58 27.87
N GLU A 571 10.11 15.37 27.34
CA GLU A 571 10.61 14.97 26.02
C GLU A 571 9.56 15.12 24.91
N LYS A 572 8.26 15.17 25.25
CA LYS A 572 7.18 15.40 24.27
C LYS A 572 7.49 16.55 23.31
N ARG A 573 7.96 17.69 23.83
CA ARG A 573 8.31 18.87 23.02
C ARG A 573 9.48 18.61 22.06
N ARG A 574 10.52 17.88 22.50
CA ARG A 574 11.65 17.52 21.63
C ARG A 574 11.19 16.57 20.53
N LYS A 575 10.40 15.55 20.89
CA LYS A 575 9.91 14.55 19.93
C LYS A 575 8.93 15.12 18.92
N LEU A 576 8.07 16.08 19.33
CA LEU A 576 7.21 16.80 18.39
C LEU A 576 8.03 17.56 17.33
N ILE A 577 9.08 18.28 17.75
CA ILE A 577 9.94 19.03 16.82
C ILE A 577 10.64 18.05 15.86
N GLU A 578 11.20 16.96 16.37
CA GLU A 578 11.80 15.88 15.57
C GLU A 578 10.84 15.31 14.51
N ILE A 579 9.54 15.17 14.84
CA ILE A 579 8.49 14.72 13.90
C ILE A 579 8.18 15.77 12.82
N LEU A 580 8.15 17.06 13.18
CA LEU A 580 7.84 18.14 12.24
C LEU A 580 9.02 18.45 11.31
N ASP A 581 10.25 18.43 11.85
CA ASP A 581 11.50 18.62 11.10
C ASP A 581 11.77 17.49 10.09
N ALA A 582 11.17 16.30 10.28
CA ALA A 582 11.24 15.19 9.33
C ALA A 582 10.48 15.44 8.01
N GLY A 583 9.68 16.52 7.94
CA GLY A 583 8.92 16.92 6.75
C GLY A 583 7.53 16.28 6.70
N VAL A 584 6.53 16.98 7.25
CA VAL A 584 5.12 16.55 7.24
C VAL A 584 4.32 17.34 6.20
N GLU A 585 3.53 16.65 5.38
CA GLU A 585 2.57 17.31 4.48
C GLU A 585 1.47 18.05 5.29
N PRO A 586 1.19 19.34 5.05
CA PRO A 586 0.04 20.01 5.66
C PRO A 586 -1.29 19.58 4.98
N PRO A 587 -2.45 19.68 5.66
CA PRO A 587 -2.65 20.22 7.01
C PRO A 587 -2.51 19.18 8.13
N VAL A 588 -1.89 19.57 9.25
CA VAL A 588 -1.65 18.72 10.43
C VAL A 588 -2.52 19.15 11.61
N ILE A 589 -3.07 18.21 12.39
CA ILE A 589 -3.70 18.51 13.68
C ILE A 589 -2.87 17.97 14.84
N ILE A 590 -2.60 18.82 15.83
CA ILE A 590 -1.97 18.45 17.11
C ILE A 590 -3.00 18.56 18.23
N PHE A 591 -3.31 17.45 18.89
CA PHE A 591 -4.23 17.40 20.02
C PHE A 591 -3.54 17.53 21.38
N VAL A 592 -4.12 18.36 22.24
CA VAL A 592 -3.70 18.59 23.64
C VAL A 592 -4.91 18.61 24.57
N ASN A 593 -4.72 18.20 25.82
CA ASN A 593 -5.81 18.00 26.79
C ASN A 593 -6.26 19.29 27.49
N GLN A 594 -5.46 20.36 27.45
CA GLN A 594 -5.74 21.61 28.16
C GLN A 594 -5.70 22.86 27.26
N LYS A 595 -6.67 23.77 27.46
CA LYS A 595 -6.77 25.05 26.74
C LYS A 595 -5.47 25.88 26.84
N LYS A 596 -4.86 25.94 28.03
CA LYS A 596 -3.57 26.63 28.26
C LYS A 596 -2.40 25.96 27.51
N GLY A 597 -2.42 24.63 27.39
CA GLY A 597 -1.44 23.87 26.63
C GLY A 597 -1.46 24.24 25.15
N ALA A 598 -2.65 24.37 24.56
CA ALA A 598 -2.80 24.76 23.15
C ALA A 598 -2.18 26.13 22.85
N ASP A 599 -2.48 27.14 23.67
CA ASP A 599 -1.92 28.49 23.53
C ASP A 599 -0.39 28.55 23.73
N VAL A 600 0.17 27.74 24.63
CA VAL A 600 1.63 27.70 24.87
C VAL A 600 2.36 26.91 23.77
N LEU A 601 1.77 25.81 23.29
CA LEU A 601 2.37 24.95 22.27
C LEU A 601 2.41 25.67 20.92
N ALA A 602 1.31 26.26 20.46
CA ALA A 602 1.31 27.01 19.21
C ALA A 602 2.25 28.22 19.23
N LYS A 603 2.29 29.00 20.32
CA LYS A 603 3.28 30.08 20.50
C LYS A 603 4.73 29.57 20.53
N SER A 604 4.95 28.29 20.80
CA SER A 604 6.27 27.66 20.71
C SER A 604 6.59 27.18 19.29
N LEU A 605 5.58 26.82 18.50
CA LEU A 605 5.68 26.45 17.09
C LEU A 605 5.85 27.68 16.17
N ASP A 606 5.05 28.74 16.35
CA ASP A 606 5.22 30.01 15.64
C ASP A 606 6.62 30.60 15.88
N LYS A 607 7.19 30.43 17.08
CA LYS A 607 8.57 30.83 17.43
C LYS A 607 9.67 30.00 16.77
N LEU A 608 9.35 28.80 16.27
CA LEU A 608 10.25 27.93 15.52
C LEU A 608 10.07 28.10 14.01
N GLY A 609 9.18 28.98 13.56
CA GLY A 609 8.89 29.22 12.14
C GLY A 609 7.74 28.38 11.56
N PHE A 610 7.11 27.51 12.36
CA PHE A 610 5.95 26.74 11.91
C PHE A 610 4.67 27.57 11.94
N ASN A 611 3.89 27.52 10.87
CA ASN A 611 2.64 28.27 10.75
C ASN A 611 1.51 27.63 11.58
N ALA A 612 1.47 27.94 12.89
CA ALA A 612 0.51 27.35 13.81
C ALA A 612 -0.78 28.18 14.00
N CYS A 613 -1.89 27.50 14.30
CA CYS A 613 -3.16 28.08 14.74
C CYS A 613 -3.66 27.39 16.01
N THR A 614 -4.54 28.04 16.79
CA THR A 614 -5.04 27.52 18.07
C THR A 614 -6.56 27.44 18.12
N LEU A 615 -7.08 26.28 18.54
CA LEU A 615 -8.52 26.04 18.55
C LEU A 615 -8.98 25.29 19.81
N HIS A 616 -9.53 26.06 20.74
CA HIS A 616 -10.06 25.54 22.00
C HIS A 616 -11.30 26.31 22.43
N GLY A 617 -12.10 25.72 23.34
CA GLY A 617 -13.32 26.33 23.90
C GLY A 617 -13.09 27.54 24.82
N GLY A 618 -12.06 28.34 24.56
CA GLY A 618 -11.82 29.67 25.13
C GLY A 618 -11.54 30.74 24.06
N LYS A 619 -11.42 30.36 22.78
CA LYS A 619 -11.41 31.31 21.64
C LYS A 619 -12.82 31.82 21.36
N GLY A 620 -12.92 33.11 21.02
CA GLY A 620 -14.13 33.72 20.48
C GLY A 620 -14.49 33.14 19.11
N GLN A 621 -15.75 33.28 18.68
CA GLN A 621 -16.27 32.61 17.48
C GLN A 621 -15.49 32.99 16.21
N GLU A 622 -15.34 34.29 15.95
CA GLU A 622 -14.56 34.85 14.84
C GLU A 622 -13.12 34.29 14.77
N GLN A 623 -12.48 34.08 15.93
CA GLN A 623 -11.13 33.50 16.00
C GLN A 623 -11.10 32.00 15.63
N ARG A 624 -12.21 31.27 15.85
CA ARG A 624 -12.35 29.87 15.39
C ARG A 624 -12.53 29.83 13.89
N GLU A 625 -13.45 30.63 13.38
CA GLU A 625 -13.78 30.71 11.94
C GLU A 625 -12.55 31.17 11.14
N TYR A 626 -11.82 32.18 11.62
CA TYR A 626 -10.53 32.59 11.06
C TYR A 626 -9.48 31.45 11.05
N ALA A 627 -9.32 30.72 12.16
CA ALA A 627 -8.35 29.63 12.24
C ALA A 627 -8.69 28.47 11.28
N LEU A 628 -9.98 28.15 11.12
CA LEU A 628 -10.47 27.13 10.20
C LEU A 628 -10.37 27.57 8.73
N ALA A 629 -10.71 28.82 8.43
CA ALA A 629 -10.50 29.41 7.11
C ALA A 629 -9.01 29.39 6.72
N SER A 630 -8.12 29.80 7.63
CA SER A 630 -6.66 29.84 7.40
C SER A 630 -6.05 28.47 7.12
N LEU A 631 -6.52 27.43 7.81
CA LEU A 631 -6.10 26.04 7.54
C LEU A 631 -6.64 25.56 6.18
N LYS A 632 -7.89 25.92 5.83
CA LYS A 632 -8.56 25.52 4.58
C LYS A 632 -8.03 26.26 3.34
N THR A 633 -7.46 27.45 3.49
CA THR A 633 -6.77 28.18 2.43
C THR A 633 -5.27 27.88 2.34
N GLY A 634 -4.71 27.10 3.27
CA GLY A 634 -3.27 26.81 3.32
C GLY A 634 -2.40 28.00 3.75
N THR A 635 -2.95 29.00 4.44
CA THR A 635 -2.15 30.08 5.06
C THR A 635 -1.59 29.70 6.44
N LYS A 636 -2.09 28.61 7.02
CA LYS A 636 -1.59 27.99 8.25
C LYS A 636 -1.53 26.46 8.06
N ASP A 637 -0.43 25.86 8.50
CA ASP A 637 -0.08 24.46 8.22
C ASP A 637 -0.50 23.51 9.37
N ILE A 638 -0.49 24.02 10.60
CA ILE A 638 -0.67 23.23 11.83
C ILE A 638 -1.80 23.81 12.68
N LEU A 639 -2.77 22.96 13.07
CA LEU A 639 -3.85 23.31 13.99
C LEU A 639 -3.64 22.64 15.36
N VAL A 640 -3.37 23.43 16.40
CA VAL A 640 -3.28 22.93 17.79
C VAL A 640 -4.66 23.02 18.46
N ALA A 641 -5.24 21.88 18.81
CA ALA A 641 -6.64 21.76 19.24
C ALA A 641 -6.86 20.99 20.54
N THR A 642 -7.96 21.28 21.23
CA THR A 642 -8.49 20.49 22.38
C THR A 642 -9.74 19.73 21.96
N ASP A 643 -9.98 18.52 22.51
CA ASP A 643 -11.09 17.61 22.14
C ASP A 643 -12.44 18.30 21.94
N VAL A 644 -12.88 19.09 22.93
CA VAL A 644 -14.18 19.78 22.94
C VAL A 644 -14.37 20.68 21.71
N ALA A 645 -13.28 21.28 21.21
CA ALA A 645 -13.30 22.09 20.00
C ALA A 645 -13.07 21.24 18.74
N GLY A 646 -12.17 20.25 18.78
CA GLY A 646 -11.79 19.43 17.61
C GLY A 646 -12.88 18.49 17.08
N ARG A 647 -13.84 18.08 17.92
CA ARG A 647 -14.99 17.27 17.51
C ARG A 647 -15.96 18.08 16.63
N GLY A 648 -16.55 17.43 15.63
CA GLY A 648 -17.53 18.02 14.70
C GLY A 648 -17.03 19.13 13.76
N ILE A 649 -15.72 19.40 13.73
CA ILE A 649 -15.13 20.23 12.68
C ILE A 649 -14.92 19.36 11.43
N ASP A 650 -15.47 19.78 10.29
CA ASP A 650 -15.17 19.19 8.99
C ASP A 650 -14.00 19.92 8.31
N ILE A 651 -12.78 19.53 8.69
CA ILE A 651 -11.55 19.88 7.96
C ILE A 651 -11.30 18.74 6.95
N PRO A 652 -11.22 19.02 5.64
CA PRO A 652 -11.00 17.99 4.65
C PRO A 652 -9.56 17.47 4.69
N ASN A 653 -9.41 16.14 4.62
CA ASN A 653 -8.18 15.43 4.25
C ASN A 653 -6.91 15.82 5.03
N ILE A 654 -6.97 15.79 6.36
CA ILE A 654 -5.79 15.87 7.24
C ILE A 654 -4.87 14.68 6.98
N SER A 655 -3.59 14.95 6.73
CA SER A 655 -2.52 13.98 6.49
C SER A 655 -2.15 13.24 7.79
N LEU A 656 -1.74 14.02 8.80
CA LEU A 656 -1.20 13.56 10.08
C LEU A 656 -2.01 14.12 11.25
N VAL A 657 -2.35 13.22 12.18
CA VAL A 657 -2.83 13.57 13.51
C VAL A 657 -1.73 13.29 14.53
N ILE A 658 -1.40 14.27 15.38
CA ILE A 658 -0.44 14.09 16.49
C ILE A 658 -1.18 14.23 17.82
N ASN A 659 -1.28 13.15 18.59
CA ASN A 659 -1.66 13.20 19.99
C ASN A 659 -0.43 13.61 20.82
N TYR A 660 -0.28 14.92 21.07
CA TYR A 660 0.80 15.44 21.94
C TYR A 660 0.52 15.09 23.40
N ASP A 661 -0.73 15.24 23.82
CA ASP A 661 -1.27 14.55 25.00
C ASP A 661 -2.14 13.39 24.52
N MET A 662 -2.06 12.23 25.18
CA MET A 662 -3.03 11.15 24.95
C MET A 662 -4.44 11.59 25.34
N ALA A 663 -5.47 11.03 24.69
CA ALA A 663 -6.85 11.32 25.03
C ALA A 663 -7.22 10.80 26.44
N LYS A 664 -8.40 11.17 26.97
CA LYS A 664 -8.89 10.67 28.27
C LYS A 664 -9.71 9.39 28.20
N SER A 665 -10.18 9.03 27.00
CA SER A 665 -10.92 7.79 26.73
C SER A 665 -10.41 7.19 25.40
N ILE A 666 -10.67 5.90 25.17
CA ILE A 666 -10.35 5.26 23.90
C ILE A 666 -11.29 5.73 22.77
N GLU A 667 -12.49 6.21 23.11
CA GLU A 667 -13.48 6.77 22.20
C GLU A 667 -13.03 8.15 21.70
N ASP A 668 -12.55 9.01 22.60
CA ASP A 668 -11.90 10.29 22.29
C ASP A 668 -10.69 10.08 21.36
N TYR A 669 -9.82 9.12 21.70
CA TYR A 669 -8.68 8.76 20.85
C TYR A 669 -9.13 8.37 19.43
N THR A 670 -10.15 7.52 19.34
CA THR A 670 -10.73 7.07 18.07
C THR A 670 -11.31 8.25 17.26
N HIS A 671 -12.00 9.19 17.92
CA HIS A 671 -12.52 10.42 17.31
C HIS A 671 -11.45 11.43 16.85
N ARG A 672 -10.25 11.41 17.46
CA ARG A 672 -9.08 12.18 17.03
C ARG A 672 -8.43 11.57 15.80
N ILE A 673 -8.13 10.27 15.81
CA ILE A 673 -7.47 9.61 14.66
C ILE A 673 -8.40 9.54 13.43
N GLY A 674 -9.73 9.45 13.64
CA GLY A 674 -10.75 9.58 12.59
C GLY A 674 -10.89 10.99 11.98
N ARG A 675 -9.95 11.90 12.24
CA ARG A 675 -9.78 13.16 11.48
C ARG A 675 -8.92 12.95 10.22
N THR A 676 -8.00 11.99 10.23
CA THR A 676 -7.31 11.48 9.03
C THR A 676 -8.00 10.21 8.51
N GLY A 677 -7.45 9.55 7.48
CA GLY A 677 -7.99 8.31 6.90
C GLY A 677 -9.31 8.45 6.12
N ARG A 678 -9.75 9.69 5.88
CA ARG A 678 -11.04 10.01 5.25
C ARG A 678 -11.01 9.79 3.73
N ALA A 679 -12.18 9.53 3.16
CA ALA A 679 -12.40 9.37 1.72
C ALA A 679 -11.50 8.35 0.99
N GLY A 680 -10.99 7.34 1.70
CA GLY A 680 -10.22 6.23 1.11
C GLY A 680 -8.71 6.47 0.95
N ARG A 681 -8.18 7.57 1.50
CA ARG A 681 -6.72 7.72 1.69
C ARG A 681 -6.28 6.99 2.95
N HIS A 682 -5.06 6.47 2.96
CA HIS A 682 -4.40 6.11 4.22
C HIS A 682 -4.12 7.38 5.03
N GLY A 683 -4.30 7.29 6.34
CA GLY A 683 -3.98 8.35 7.29
C GLY A 683 -2.92 7.91 8.27
N GLN A 684 -2.19 8.86 8.87
CA GLN A 684 -1.22 8.55 9.93
C GLN A 684 -1.61 9.25 11.24
N ALA A 685 -1.44 8.55 12.36
CA ALA A 685 -1.68 9.06 13.71
C ALA A 685 -0.50 8.75 14.64
N ILE A 686 0.31 9.76 14.95
CA ILE A 686 1.40 9.64 15.93
C ILE A 686 0.87 9.99 17.32
N SER A 687 1.24 9.20 18.34
CA SER A 687 0.78 9.41 19.72
C SER A 687 1.91 9.33 20.73
N LEU A 688 2.01 10.33 21.60
CA LEU A 688 2.99 10.43 22.67
C LEU A 688 2.36 9.95 23.98
N LEU A 689 2.81 8.82 24.51
CA LEU A 689 2.34 8.25 25.77
C LEU A 689 3.28 8.58 26.92
N THR A 690 2.71 8.83 28.09
CA THR A 690 3.40 8.98 29.37
C THR A 690 2.87 7.98 30.40
N LYS A 691 3.46 7.97 31.60
CA LYS A 691 2.99 7.11 32.72
C LYS A 691 1.60 7.51 33.24
N ASP A 692 1.22 8.76 33.08
CA ASP A 692 -0.08 9.28 33.53
C ASP A 692 -1.23 8.75 32.65
N ASP A 693 -0.91 8.33 31.42
CA ASP A 693 -1.84 7.76 30.44
C ASP A 693 -2.04 6.24 30.59
N SER A 694 -1.42 5.63 31.62
CA SER A 694 -1.44 4.19 31.91
C SER A 694 -2.84 3.57 31.95
N ALA A 695 -3.85 4.34 32.35
CA ALA A 695 -5.26 3.93 32.37
C ALA A 695 -5.86 3.63 30.97
N LEU A 696 -5.17 3.94 29.86
CA LEU A 696 -5.60 3.59 28.50
C LEU A 696 -4.68 2.57 27.81
N PHE A 697 -3.58 2.16 28.45
CA PHE A 697 -2.57 1.32 27.80
C PHE A 697 -3.11 -0.03 27.32
N TYR A 698 -4.00 -0.66 28.10
CA TYR A 698 -4.64 -1.91 27.70
C TYR A 698 -5.52 -1.73 26.46
N ASP A 699 -6.45 -0.77 26.47
CA ASP A 699 -7.41 -0.60 25.37
C ASP A 699 -6.73 -0.09 24.10
N LEU A 700 -5.74 0.81 24.21
CA LEU A 700 -4.90 1.23 23.08
C LEU A 700 -4.08 0.06 22.51
N LYS A 701 -3.50 -0.81 23.34
CA LYS A 701 -2.82 -2.02 22.87
C LYS A 701 -3.77 -2.97 22.14
N GLN A 702 -4.98 -3.20 22.65
CA GLN A 702 -5.98 -4.01 21.96
C GLN A 702 -6.36 -3.40 20.60
N LEU A 703 -6.46 -2.07 20.55
CA LEU A 703 -6.80 -1.30 19.35
C LEU A 703 -5.68 -1.38 18.29
N LEU A 704 -4.41 -1.22 18.68
CA LEU A 704 -3.25 -1.38 17.80
C LEU A 704 -3.13 -2.82 17.26
N ILE A 705 -3.30 -3.84 18.11
CA ILE A 705 -3.25 -5.26 17.70
C ILE A 705 -4.39 -5.62 16.73
N GLN A 706 -5.50 -4.89 16.75
CA GLN A 706 -6.62 -5.06 15.80
C GLN A 706 -6.45 -4.28 14.50
N SER A 707 -5.43 -3.42 14.37
CA SER A 707 -5.14 -2.70 13.14
C SER A 707 -4.21 -3.53 12.24
N PRO A 708 -4.59 -3.86 10.99
CA PRO A 708 -3.70 -4.54 10.05
C PRO A 708 -2.61 -3.61 9.48
N VAL A 709 -2.76 -2.29 9.65
CA VAL A 709 -1.83 -1.26 9.15
C VAL A 709 -0.94 -0.65 10.23
N SER A 710 -1.14 -0.99 11.51
CA SER A 710 -0.34 -0.45 12.62
C SER A 710 0.50 -1.52 13.30
N THR A 711 1.75 -1.20 13.62
CA THR A 711 2.59 -2.08 14.44
C THR A 711 2.53 -1.64 15.91
N CYS A 712 1.99 -2.48 16.80
CA CYS A 712 2.05 -2.23 18.23
C CYS A 712 3.52 -2.26 18.70
N PRO A 713 4.07 -1.17 19.30
CA PRO A 713 5.45 -1.18 19.75
C PRO A 713 5.64 -2.18 20.90
N PRO A 714 6.82 -2.86 20.97
CA PRO A 714 7.07 -3.88 21.98
C PRO A 714 7.05 -3.32 23.41
N GLU A 715 7.37 -2.03 23.56
CA GLU A 715 7.35 -1.32 24.84
C GLU A 715 5.94 -1.26 25.44
N LEU A 716 4.93 -0.87 24.64
CA LEU A 716 3.53 -0.87 25.06
C LEU A 716 2.96 -2.29 25.14
N MET A 717 3.30 -3.16 24.19
CA MET A 717 2.83 -4.56 24.18
C MET A 717 3.20 -5.29 25.48
N ASN A 718 4.39 -5.03 26.01
CA ASN A 718 4.93 -5.68 27.20
C ASN A 718 4.77 -4.84 28.49
N HIS A 719 4.24 -3.62 28.44
CA HIS A 719 4.11 -2.76 29.63
C HIS A 719 3.20 -3.41 30.70
N PRO A 720 3.52 -3.36 32.01
CA PRO A 720 2.69 -3.97 33.06
C PRO A 720 1.23 -3.52 33.02
N ASP A 721 1.00 -2.21 32.90
CA ASP A 721 -0.35 -1.62 32.89
C ASP A 721 -1.12 -1.91 31.58
N ALA A 722 -0.46 -2.47 30.56
CA ALA A 722 -1.09 -2.89 29.31
C ALA A 722 -1.55 -4.36 29.32
N GLN A 723 -1.45 -5.08 30.44
CA GLN A 723 -1.81 -6.51 30.50
C GLN A 723 -3.24 -6.78 31.02
N HIS A 724 -3.84 -5.85 31.75
CA HIS A 724 -5.15 -6.01 32.39
C HIS A 724 -6.05 -4.81 32.12
N LYS A 725 -7.37 -5.01 32.08
CA LYS A 725 -8.32 -3.91 31.91
C LYS A 725 -8.24 -2.92 33.07
N PRO A 726 -8.38 -1.61 32.84
CA PRO A 726 -8.43 -0.60 33.90
C PRO A 726 -9.47 -0.96 34.96
N GLY A 727 -9.13 -0.75 36.24
CA GLY A 727 -9.99 -1.12 37.37
C GLY A 727 -10.05 -2.62 37.72
N THR A 728 -9.41 -3.52 36.96
CA THR A 728 -9.31 -4.93 37.35
C THR A 728 -8.43 -5.07 38.59
N VAL A 729 -8.94 -5.64 39.68
CA VAL A 729 -8.17 -5.87 40.90
C VAL A 729 -7.21 -7.04 40.69
N VAL A 730 -6.00 -6.75 40.21
CA VAL A 730 -4.92 -7.73 40.06
C VAL A 730 -4.39 -8.09 41.45
N GLN A 731 -4.62 -9.33 41.89
CA GLN A 731 -3.88 -9.88 43.02
C GLN A 731 -2.40 -9.95 42.63
N LYS A 732 -1.57 -9.06 43.17
CA LYS A 732 -0.11 -9.15 43.03
C LYS A 732 0.33 -10.52 43.56
N LYS A 733 0.78 -11.40 42.66
CA LYS A 733 1.58 -12.56 43.06
C LYS A 733 2.77 -12.01 43.86
N LYS A 734 2.99 -12.53 45.07
CA LYS A 734 4.25 -12.26 45.78
C LYS A 734 5.38 -12.74 44.88
N GLU A 735 6.30 -11.85 44.54
CA GLU A 735 7.55 -12.22 43.91
C GLU A 735 8.31 -13.09 44.92
N SER A 736 8.49 -14.36 44.58
CA SER A 736 9.32 -15.27 45.34
C SER A 736 10.78 -14.88 45.10
N LEU A 737 11.35 -14.12 46.02
CA LEU A 737 12.79 -13.93 46.12
C LEU A 737 13.46 -15.31 46.22
N ILE A 738 14.29 -15.63 45.23
CA ILE A 738 15.17 -16.81 45.11
C ILE A 738 16.50 -16.28 44.58
#